data_AF-A4AVS1-F1
#
_entry.id   AF-A4AVS1-F1
#
_cell.length_a   1.000
_cell.length_b   1.000
_cell.length_c   1.000
_cell.angle_alpha   90.00
_cell.angle_beta   90.00
_cell.angle_gamma   90.00
#
_symmetry.space_group_name_H-M   'P 1'
#
loop_
_entity.id
_entity.type
_entity.pdbx_description
1 polymer ?
#
loop_
_entity_poly.entity_id
_entity_poly.type
_entity_poly.pdbx_seq_one_letter_code
_entity_poly.pdbx_strand_id
1 'polypeptide(L)'
;MIAQTIQIGHLHPLLVHLPIGILAIGFILELLYKKKPSETAKDIVLVVLLIGFISSLVSLGSGWLLGEDGSYDETLLFRHRWLAVAFTVFTGLLYVLKKSTNHLAGKTYFPVFIITLILLSITGHYGGSMTHGEDYLFADNKEEKVIIENVDEALVYTDIVQPIFNAKCVSCHNPSKVKGGLLMNNQTNLLAGGDSGSILDSVSKTEPSLMLMHLRLPLEHEDHMPPKGKIQPTAEELQLIEWWMTNNNCFDCVAGPMDKSEELQKILKSLEVDNSPRALIAKEVEPVSYDWLLALNNSNISASTLAEDNPLVEVSLYGRKDLTKQDFKILKKYAKNIVELNLGNTNFNDTLAAVLPSFKHLTKLQLQRTGITDLTVDKIAELDYLESLNLYGNAVNDESLTKLNALPNLTNLYLFGTNVTSKAIAKYTSAHPKTVVEGQVDSELFKPTRLEPPIIIADKDFFKDSLQIELDYAFDDVDIHFTLDGSEPDAKATKYTQPILITESTLLKAVTVAEDYKPSKLSESDFKRFKYDYAGIALNKSPNERYKGHGAATLNDLKRGSTNFVDGNWLGFEGRHITATVELGKKETISTVSVGTLSSPEKWIFYPTGFNVWTSTNGTDFKLVKRHKVGTEKINTLTRFRFFDVHIPPTQAKYVRVEVKSQLKNPSWHPNPGGKSWLFVDEIVLN
;
A
#
# COMPACT_ATOMS: atom_id res chain seq x y z
N MET A 1 3.54 53.66 32.72
CA MET A 1 4.24 54.49 31.70
C MET A 1 5.32 53.70 30.97
N ILE A 2 6.32 53.11 31.66
CA ILE A 2 7.43 52.36 31.01
C ILE A 2 6.94 51.26 30.04
N ALA A 3 5.96 50.44 30.44
CA ALA A 3 5.39 49.38 29.58
C ALA A 3 4.66 49.89 28.32
N GLN A 4 4.04 51.09 28.37
CA GLN A 4 3.41 51.70 27.19
C GLN A 4 4.44 52.32 26.24
N THR A 5 5.58 52.79 26.77
CA THR A 5 6.68 53.34 25.97
C THR A 5 7.39 52.25 25.15
N ILE A 6 7.51 51.03 25.70
CA ILE A 6 8.09 49.86 25.02
C ILE A 6 7.22 49.40 23.83
N GLN A 7 5.88 49.43 23.97
CA GLN A 7 4.96 49.07 22.88
C GLN A 7 5.07 49.97 21.64
N ILE A 8 5.47 51.24 21.81
CA ILE A 8 5.70 52.16 20.68
C ILE A 8 7.00 51.79 19.96
N GLY A 9 8.01 51.27 20.67
CA GLY A 9 9.25 50.78 20.08
C GLY A 9 9.02 49.64 19.09
N HIS A 10 8.04 48.76 19.33
CA HIS A 10 7.67 47.68 18.41
C HIS A 10 7.19 48.16 17.03
N LEU A 11 6.82 49.44 16.89
CA LEU A 11 6.49 50.02 15.58
C LEU A 11 7.73 50.38 14.76
N HIS A 12 8.94 50.29 15.30
CA HIS A 12 10.18 50.65 14.61
C HIS A 12 10.35 49.95 13.25
N PRO A 13 10.14 48.62 13.09
CA PRO A 13 10.24 47.95 11.80
C PRO A 13 9.25 48.50 10.76
N LEU A 14 8.08 48.99 11.19
CA LEU A 14 7.14 49.64 10.28
C LEU A 14 7.62 51.05 9.89
N LEU A 15 8.09 51.81 10.88
CA LEU A 15 8.44 53.22 10.72
C LEU A 15 9.74 53.43 9.93
N VAL A 16 10.67 52.47 9.94
CA VAL A 16 11.94 52.57 9.20
C VAL A 16 11.76 52.53 7.68
N HIS A 17 10.68 51.91 7.17
CA HIS A 17 10.39 51.88 5.74
C HIS A 17 10.08 53.27 5.16
N LEU A 18 9.58 54.21 5.98
CA LEU A 18 9.25 55.57 5.55
C LEU A 18 10.48 56.36 5.08
N PRO A 19 11.51 56.61 5.91
CA PRO A 19 12.69 57.36 5.46
C PRO A 19 13.44 56.64 4.32
N ILE A 20 13.48 55.30 4.31
CA ILE A 20 14.10 54.53 3.22
C ILE A 20 13.42 54.87 1.88
N GLY A 21 12.10 54.65 1.78
CA GLY A 21 11.35 54.87 0.54
C GLY A 21 11.34 56.34 0.11
N ILE A 22 11.12 57.25 1.06
CA ILE A 22 11.04 58.70 0.79
C ILE A 22 12.37 59.24 0.27
N LEU A 23 13.50 58.85 0.85
CA LEU A 23 14.82 59.33 0.40
C LEU A 23 15.28 58.68 -0.90
N ALA A 24 14.94 57.40 -1.14
CA ALA A 24 15.19 56.76 -2.43
C ALA A 24 14.44 57.46 -3.56
N ILE A 25 13.14 57.75 -3.36
CA ILE A 25 12.33 58.55 -4.30
C ILE A 25 12.89 59.98 -4.41
N GLY A 26 13.27 60.60 -3.28
CA GLY A 26 13.90 61.91 -3.26
C GLY A 26 15.17 62.00 -4.12
N PHE A 27 15.98 60.93 -4.13
CA PHE A 27 17.16 60.87 -4.98
C PHE A 27 16.81 60.78 -6.46
N ILE A 28 15.81 59.97 -6.83
CA ILE A 28 15.31 59.89 -8.20
C ILE A 28 14.76 61.25 -8.66
N LEU A 29 13.94 61.90 -7.83
CA LEU A 29 13.42 63.23 -8.10
C LEU A 29 14.54 64.27 -8.26
N GLU A 30 15.63 64.16 -7.49
CA GLU A 30 16.79 65.03 -7.63
C GLU A 30 17.53 64.82 -8.96
N LEU A 31 17.68 63.56 -9.41
CA LEU A 31 18.25 63.27 -10.72
C LEU A 31 17.39 63.83 -11.86
N LEU A 32 16.06 63.76 -11.72
CA LEU A 32 15.11 64.35 -12.66
C LEU A 32 15.16 65.87 -12.65
N TYR A 33 15.23 66.48 -11.46
CA TYR A 33 15.41 67.92 -11.28
C TYR A 33 16.69 68.41 -11.95
N LYS A 34 17.82 67.70 -11.79
CA LYS A 34 19.08 68.03 -12.47
C LYS A 34 18.97 68.03 -13.99
N LYS A 35 18.13 67.15 -14.57
CA LYS A 35 17.90 67.10 -16.02
C LYS A 35 16.96 68.19 -16.52
N LYS A 36 15.96 68.57 -15.71
CA LYS A 36 14.94 69.58 -16.06
C LYS A 36 14.65 70.48 -14.85
N PRO A 37 15.48 71.50 -14.57
CA PRO A 37 15.30 72.36 -13.41
C PRO A 37 14.06 73.23 -13.57
N SER A 38 13.20 73.24 -12.54
CA SER A 38 12.08 74.16 -12.39
C SER A 38 11.86 74.45 -10.90
N GLU A 39 11.30 75.62 -10.59
CA GLU A 39 11.01 75.99 -9.19
C GLU A 39 10.03 74.99 -8.55
N THR A 40 9.00 74.56 -9.27
CA THR A 40 8.07 73.54 -8.79
C THR A 40 8.76 72.21 -8.46
N ALA A 41 9.71 71.75 -9.30
CA ALA A 41 10.46 70.54 -9.02
C ALA A 41 11.40 70.69 -7.81
N LYS A 42 11.98 71.88 -7.62
CA LYS A 42 12.81 72.19 -6.45
C LYS A 42 12.00 72.15 -5.15
N ASP A 43 10.80 72.73 -5.15
CA ASP A 43 9.90 72.72 -4.00
C ASP A 43 9.43 71.30 -3.65
N ILE A 44 9.11 70.49 -4.66
CA ILE A 44 8.77 69.07 -4.47
C ILE A 44 9.92 68.32 -3.80
N VAL A 45 11.15 68.46 -4.29
CA VAL A 45 12.32 67.81 -3.68
C VAL A 45 12.51 68.29 -2.23
N LEU A 46 12.33 69.58 -1.96
CA LEU A 46 12.50 70.17 -0.63
C LEU A 46 11.46 69.62 0.37
N VAL A 47 10.20 69.46 -0.06
CA VAL A 47 9.14 68.83 0.74
C VAL A 47 9.46 67.36 1.00
N VAL A 48 9.88 66.61 -0.02
CA VAL A 48 10.26 65.19 0.11
C VAL A 48 11.42 65.01 1.09
N LEU A 49 12.46 65.85 1.02
CA LEU A 49 13.57 65.81 1.97
C LEU A 49 13.15 66.16 3.39
N LEU A 50 12.24 67.13 3.57
CA LEU A 50 11.71 67.48 4.88
C LEU A 50 10.91 66.33 5.51
N ILE A 51 10.03 65.70 4.73
CA ILE A 51 9.26 64.54 5.19
C ILE A 51 10.22 63.37 5.48
N GLY A 52 11.23 63.16 4.61
CA GLY A 52 12.29 62.18 4.83
C GLY A 52 13.02 62.40 6.15
N PHE A 53 13.42 63.64 6.46
CA PHE A 53 14.05 63.99 7.72
C PHE A 53 13.14 63.75 8.93
N ILE A 54 11.89 64.21 8.89
CA ILE A 54 10.93 64.00 9.99
C ILE A 54 10.72 62.50 10.22
N SER A 55 10.53 61.72 9.16
CA SER A 55 10.37 60.27 9.26
C SER A 55 11.62 59.56 9.81
N SER A 56 12.83 60.05 9.49
CA SER A 56 14.08 59.53 10.06
C SER A 56 14.20 59.80 11.57
N LEU A 57 13.76 60.97 12.05
CA LEU A 57 13.71 61.28 13.48
C LEU A 57 12.74 60.37 14.24
N VAL A 58 11.57 60.12 13.65
CA VAL A 58 10.57 59.22 14.23
C VAL A 58 11.08 57.79 14.27
N SER A 59 11.75 57.33 13.20
CA SER A 59 12.38 56.00 13.15
C SER A 59 13.53 55.87 14.15
N LEU A 60 14.39 56.89 14.29
CA LEU A 60 15.46 56.91 15.28
C LEU A 60 14.90 56.83 16.71
N GLY A 61 13.85 57.61 17.01
CA GLY A 61 13.21 57.61 18.32
C GLY A 61 12.55 56.26 18.68
N SER A 62 11.81 55.67 17.75
CA SER A 62 11.20 54.35 17.97
C SER A 62 12.25 53.23 18.07
N GLY A 63 13.35 53.32 17.32
CA GLY A 63 14.45 52.36 17.37
C GLY A 63 15.24 52.43 18.67
N TRP A 64 15.41 53.64 19.21
CA TRP A 64 16.04 53.83 20.52
C TRP A 64 15.24 53.17 21.63
N LEU A 65 13.90 53.27 21.59
CA LEU A 65 13.00 52.62 22.54
C LEU A 65 13.04 51.09 22.39
N LEU A 66 12.99 50.56 21.16
CA LEU A 66 13.04 49.11 20.91
C LEU A 66 14.36 48.48 21.38
N GLY A 67 15.46 49.22 21.29
CA GLY A 67 16.78 48.73 21.67
C GLY A 67 16.97 48.58 23.19
N GLU A 68 16.08 49.08 24.04
CA GLU A 68 16.22 48.98 25.50
C GLU A 68 15.71 47.65 26.06
N ASP A 69 15.08 46.80 25.23
CA ASP A 69 14.49 45.52 25.65
C ASP A 69 15.53 44.40 25.90
N GLY A 70 16.84 44.68 25.78
CA GLY A 70 17.94 43.76 26.11
C GLY A 70 18.06 42.52 25.22
N SER A 71 17.26 42.41 24.16
CA SER A 71 17.14 41.20 23.32
C SER A 71 18.10 41.10 22.13
N TYR A 72 19.00 42.07 21.97
CA TYR A 72 19.96 42.19 20.87
C TYR A 72 21.39 42.24 21.39
N ASP A 73 22.35 41.76 20.59
CA ASP A 73 23.77 41.90 20.90
C ASP A 73 24.18 43.37 21.08
N GLU A 74 24.86 43.66 22.18
CA GLU A 74 25.22 45.02 22.59
C GLU A 74 26.14 45.71 21.57
N THR A 75 27.03 44.97 20.91
CA THR A 75 28.00 45.53 19.96
C THR A 75 27.32 45.91 18.64
N LEU A 76 26.50 45.03 18.09
CA LEU A 76 25.68 45.25 16.90
C LEU A 76 24.68 46.39 17.13
N LEU A 77 24.01 46.37 18.28
CA LEU A 77 23.06 47.42 18.67
C LEU A 77 23.76 48.78 18.79
N PHE A 78 24.93 48.83 19.42
CA PHE A 78 25.73 50.06 19.52
C PHE A 78 26.08 50.61 18.13
N ARG A 79 26.57 49.77 17.22
CA ARG A 79 26.91 50.19 15.84
C ARG A 79 25.70 50.70 15.10
N HIS A 80 24.59 49.97 15.12
CA HIS A 80 23.36 50.36 14.43
C HIS A 80 22.80 51.69 14.96
N ARG A 81 22.76 51.88 16.29
CA ARG A 81 22.28 53.12 16.92
C ARG A 81 23.06 54.34 16.42
N TRP A 82 24.39 54.30 16.42
CA TRP A 82 25.21 55.44 16.01
C TRP A 82 25.19 55.68 14.51
N LEU A 83 25.09 54.63 13.69
CA LEU A 83 24.88 54.76 12.25
C LEU A 83 23.52 55.41 11.95
N ALA A 84 22.46 55.05 12.67
CA ALA A 84 21.14 55.66 12.54
C ALA A 84 21.12 57.15 12.94
N VAL A 85 21.87 57.53 13.99
CA VAL A 85 22.08 58.94 14.37
C VAL A 85 22.79 59.68 13.24
N ALA A 86 23.90 59.14 12.72
CA ALA A 86 24.64 59.74 11.62
C ALA A 86 23.75 59.91 10.37
N PHE A 87 23.01 58.87 9.99
CA PHE A 87 22.05 58.91 8.89
C PHE A 87 20.98 60.01 9.06
N THR A 88 20.42 60.16 10.26
CA THR A 88 19.41 61.18 10.58
C THR A 88 19.99 62.60 10.48
N VAL A 89 21.20 62.82 11.00
CA VAL A 89 21.91 64.10 10.90
C VAL A 89 22.18 64.47 9.45
N PHE A 90 22.67 63.51 8.65
CA PHE A 90 22.95 63.73 7.22
C PHE A 90 21.67 63.98 6.41
N THR A 91 20.56 63.36 6.78
CA THR A 91 19.25 63.63 6.17
C THR A 91 18.76 65.06 6.48
N GLY A 92 18.93 65.53 7.73
CA GLY A 92 18.65 66.93 8.08
C GLY A 92 19.57 67.91 7.35
N LEU A 93 20.85 67.57 7.20
CA LEU A 93 21.81 68.36 6.44
C LEU A 93 21.41 68.47 4.96
N LEU A 94 20.87 67.42 4.34
CA LEU A 94 20.36 67.48 2.96
C LEU A 94 19.27 68.52 2.78
N TYR A 95 18.30 68.56 3.70
CA TYR A 95 17.23 69.54 3.68
C TYR A 95 17.77 70.97 3.79
N VAL A 96 18.68 71.21 4.75
CA VAL A 96 19.31 72.53 4.96
C VAL A 96 20.12 72.96 3.75
N LEU A 97 20.94 72.07 3.19
CA LEU A 97 21.76 72.34 2.01
C LEU A 97 20.91 72.63 0.77
N LYS A 98 19.81 71.89 0.55
CA LYS A 98 18.89 72.12 -0.58
C LYS A 98 18.14 73.46 -0.46
N LYS A 99 17.78 73.85 0.77
CA LYS A 99 17.11 75.13 1.05
C LYS A 99 18.05 76.34 0.91
N SER A 100 19.34 76.15 1.13
CA SER A 100 20.33 77.21 1.07
C SER A 100 20.53 77.76 -0.35
N THR A 101 20.69 79.07 -0.45
CA THR A 101 21.04 79.77 -1.71
C THR A 101 22.55 79.95 -1.89
N ASN A 102 23.36 79.49 -0.93
CA ASN A 102 24.81 79.61 -0.98
C ASN A 102 25.41 78.67 -2.05
N HIS A 103 26.28 79.21 -2.91
CA HIS A 103 26.98 78.45 -3.95
C HIS A 103 27.79 77.26 -3.40
N LEU A 104 28.40 77.39 -2.21
CA LEU A 104 29.10 76.28 -1.56
C LEU A 104 28.14 75.16 -1.14
N ALA A 105 26.95 75.51 -0.65
CA ALA A 105 25.93 74.53 -0.27
C ALA A 105 25.39 73.74 -1.47
N GLY A 106 25.24 74.40 -2.63
CA GLY A 106 24.86 73.72 -3.88
C GLY A 106 25.90 72.69 -4.34
N LYS A 107 27.20 72.97 -4.16
CA LYS A 107 28.28 72.03 -4.51
C LYS A 107 28.38 70.84 -3.56
N THR A 108 28.13 71.05 -2.27
CA THR A 108 28.23 69.99 -1.24
C THR A 108 26.99 69.12 -1.14
N TYR A 109 25.83 69.62 -1.56
CA TYR A 109 24.55 68.91 -1.47
C TYR A 109 24.57 67.51 -2.10
N PHE A 110 25.03 67.38 -3.35
CA PHE A 110 24.98 66.08 -4.04
C PHE A 110 25.95 65.05 -3.45
N PRO A 111 27.21 65.37 -3.13
CA PRO A 111 28.08 64.49 -2.35
C PRO A 111 27.47 64.04 -1.02
N VAL A 112 26.87 64.98 -0.27
CA VAL A 112 26.18 64.65 0.99
C VAL A 112 25.03 63.67 0.73
N PHE A 113 24.33 63.77 -0.40
CA PHE A 113 23.23 62.84 -0.74
C PHE A 113 23.78 61.43 -0.99
N ILE A 114 24.88 61.29 -1.71
CA ILE A 114 25.54 60.00 -1.89
C ILE A 114 25.96 59.40 -0.55
N ILE A 115 26.53 60.21 0.35
CA ILE A 115 26.90 59.76 1.70
C ILE A 115 25.66 59.32 2.48
N THR A 116 24.54 60.05 2.40
CA THR A 116 23.27 59.66 3.03
C THR A 116 22.77 58.31 2.50
N LEU A 117 22.90 58.03 1.20
CA LEU A 117 22.51 56.72 0.63
C LEU A 117 23.43 55.58 1.06
N ILE A 118 24.73 55.85 1.22
CA ILE A 118 25.68 54.88 1.78
C ILE A 118 25.34 54.58 3.24
N LEU A 119 25.10 55.63 4.04
CA LEU A 119 24.67 55.50 5.43
C LEU A 119 23.34 54.75 5.54
N LEU A 120 22.38 55.01 4.65
CA LEU A 120 21.12 54.28 4.56
C LEU A 120 21.35 52.78 4.34
N SER A 121 22.24 52.44 3.41
CA SER A 121 22.57 51.05 3.07
C SER A 121 23.27 50.32 4.23
N ILE A 122 24.27 50.95 4.85
CA ILE A 122 25.01 50.36 5.97
C ILE A 122 24.11 50.25 7.21
N THR A 123 23.34 51.29 7.54
CA THR A 123 22.37 51.26 8.65
C THR A 123 21.33 50.16 8.44
N GLY A 124 20.82 50.04 7.21
CA GLY A 124 19.88 49.00 6.82
C GLY A 124 20.47 47.60 6.93
N HIS A 125 21.72 47.39 6.50
CA HIS A 125 22.43 46.11 6.65
C HIS A 125 22.51 45.68 8.11
N TYR A 126 23.03 46.53 9.01
CA TYR A 126 23.10 46.20 10.43
C TYR A 126 21.71 46.04 11.08
N GLY A 127 20.69 46.76 10.61
CA GLY A 127 19.29 46.54 11.03
C GLY A 127 18.78 45.16 10.62
N GLY A 128 19.10 44.73 9.40
CA GLY A 128 18.85 43.38 8.90
C GLY A 128 19.60 42.31 9.68
N SER A 129 20.88 42.52 9.98
CA SER A 129 21.71 41.58 10.74
C SER A 129 21.19 41.35 12.16
N MET A 130 20.69 42.39 12.84
CA MET A 130 20.08 42.23 14.16
C MET A 130 18.73 41.48 14.13
N THR A 131 17.99 41.57 13.03
CA THR A 131 16.65 40.97 12.92
C THR A 131 16.69 39.55 12.37
N HIS A 132 17.63 39.27 11.45
CA HIS A 132 17.73 38.04 10.67
C HIS A 132 19.06 37.26 10.81
N GLY A 133 20.08 37.82 11.47
CA GLY A 133 21.42 37.21 11.61
C GLY A 133 22.47 37.84 10.66
N GLU A 134 23.75 37.77 11.03
CA GLU A 134 24.85 38.48 10.32
C GLU A 134 24.97 38.10 8.84
N ASP A 135 24.66 36.85 8.47
CA ASP A 135 24.80 36.33 7.10
C ASP A 135 23.51 36.32 6.27
N TYR A 136 22.40 36.86 6.77
CA TYR A 136 21.07 36.71 6.13
C TYR A 136 21.00 37.12 4.65
N LEU A 137 21.73 38.16 4.24
CA LEU A 137 21.70 38.68 2.87
C LEU A 137 22.55 37.87 1.88
N PHE A 138 23.46 37.03 2.39
CA PHE A 138 24.43 36.27 1.58
C PHE A 138 24.42 34.76 1.86
N ALA A 139 23.58 34.31 2.79
CA ALA A 139 23.38 32.90 3.08
C ALA A 139 22.60 32.22 1.93
N ASP A 140 23.22 31.24 1.28
CA ASP A 140 22.55 30.33 0.36
C ASP A 140 21.56 29.47 1.17
N ASN A 141 20.28 29.84 1.16
CA ASN A 141 19.21 29.04 1.77
C ASN A 141 18.89 27.81 0.92
N LYS A 142 19.85 26.90 0.76
CA LYS A 142 19.55 25.51 0.37
C LYS A 142 19.35 24.72 1.66
N GLU A 143 18.24 23.99 1.74
CA GLU A 143 18.11 22.94 2.76
C GLU A 143 19.23 21.93 2.54
N GLU A 144 20.30 22.03 3.32
CA GLU A 144 21.30 20.97 3.41
C GLU A 144 20.61 19.78 4.06
N LYS A 145 20.18 18.83 3.23
CA LYS A 145 19.70 17.54 3.73
C LYS A 145 20.83 16.88 4.50
N VAL A 146 20.51 16.41 5.70
CA VAL A 146 21.42 15.59 6.49
C VAL A 146 21.67 14.31 5.69
N ILE A 147 22.91 14.10 5.27
CA ILE A 147 23.36 12.92 4.54
C ILE A 147 24.47 12.26 5.36
N ILE A 148 24.31 10.99 5.67
CA ILE A 148 25.14 10.22 6.59
C ILE A 148 25.73 9.02 5.85
N GLU A 149 27.05 8.81 5.92
CA GLU A 149 27.71 7.72 5.20
C GLU A 149 27.26 6.32 5.68
N ASN A 150 27.19 6.16 7.00
CA ASN A 150 26.67 4.96 7.65
C ASN A 150 25.88 5.39 8.88
N VAL A 151 24.56 5.18 8.81
CA VAL A 151 23.63 5.54 9.88
C VAL A 151 23.96 4.82 11.19
N ASP A 152 24.43 3.58 11.15
CA ASP A 152 24.69 2.81 12.37
C ASP A 152 25.97 3.27 13.10
N GLU A 153 26.86 4.01 12.43
CA GLU A 153 28.07 4.59 13.02
C GLU A 153 27.92 6.07 13.40
N ALA A 154 26.82 6.70 12.99
CA ALA A 154 26.58 8.12 13.18
C ALA A 154 26.36 8.51 14.65
N LEU A 155 26.90 9.67 15.05
CA LEU A 155 26.63 10.30 16.33
C LEU A 155 25.24 10.94 16.28
N VAL A 156 24.34 10.48 17.14
CA VAL A 156 22.93 10.89 17.13
C VAL A 156 22.77 12.40 17.26
N TYR A 157 23.53 13.03 18.15
CA TYR A 157 23.43 14.48 18.29
C TYR A 157 24.15 15.22 17.16
N THR A 158 25.44 14.97 16.97
CA THR A 158 26.28 15.76 16.05
C THR A 158 25.88 15.60 14.59
N ASP A 159 25.58 14.38 14.15
CA ASP A 159 25.36 14.09 12.74
C ASP A 159 23.88 14.18 12.33
N ILE A 160 22.95 13.99 13.28
CA ILE A 160 21.50 13.94 12.99
C ILE A 160 20.73 15.13 13.58
N VAL A 161 20.81 15.37 14.89
CA VAL A 161 19.95 16.36 15.58
C VAL A 161 20.46 17.79 15.46
N GLN A 162 21.77 17.99 15.60
CA GLN A 162 22.39 19.31 15.58
C GLN A 162 22.16 20.06 14.25
N PRO A 163 22.25 19.42 13.06
CA PRO A 163 21.89 20.08 11.80
C PRO A 163 20.44 20.59 11.79
N ILE A 164 19.50 19.82 12.35
CA ILE A 164 18.09 20.23 12.46
C ILE A 164 17.97 21.48 13.35
N PHE A 165 18.65 21.51 14.50
CA PHE A 165 18.66 22.68 15.38
C PHE A 165 19.29 23.90 14.73
N ASN A 166 20.39 23.72 14.01
CA ASN A 166 21.04 24.81 13.29
C ASN A 166 20.11 25.42 12.23
N ALA A 167 19.40 24.57 11.47
CA ALA A 167 18.50 25.02 10.42
C ALA A 167 17.21 25.67 10.95
N LYS A 168 16.63 25.15 12.03
CA LYS A 168 15.27 25.53 12.47
C LYS A 168 15.25 26.43 13.72
N CYS A 169 16.24 26.33 14.59
CA CYS A 169 16.22 26.94 15.92
C CYS A 169 17.25 28.07 16.08
N VAL A 170 18.49 27.88 15.60
CA VAL A 170 19.61 28.79 15.88
C VAL A 170 19.39 30.19 15.31
N SER A 171 18.60 30.38 14.24
CA SER A 171 18.28 31.71 13.70
C SER A 171 17.62 32.67 14.71
N CYS A 172 17.00 32.14 15.77
CA CYS A 172 16.36 32.92 16.86
C CYS A 172 16.98 32.70 18.24
N HIS A 173 17.87 31.72 18.39
CA HIS A 173 18.53 31.33 19.65
C HIS A 173 20.07 31.31 19.47
N ASN A 174 20.64 32.47 19.21
CA ASN A 174 22.07 32.66 18.97
C ASN A 174 22.61 33.90 19.71
N PRO A 175 23.93 34.10 19.80
CA PRO A 175 24.50 35.23 20.53
C PRO A 175 24.02 36.61 20.06
N SER A 176 23.68 36.76 18.77
CA SER A 176 23.17 38.03 18.22
C SER A 176 21.69 38.28 18.52
N LYS A 177 20.93 37.24 18.86
CA LYS A 177 19.49 37.27 19.12
C LYS A 177 19.10 36.20 20.14
N VAL A 178 18.83 36.64 21.36
CA VAL A 178 18.56 35.76 22.51
C VAL A 178 17.09 35.87 22.91
N LYS A 179 16.23 35.00 22.37
CA LYS A 179 14.82 34.93 22.76
C LYS A 179 14.63 33.98 23.96
N GLY A 180 13.95 34.48 25.01
CA GLY A 180 13.66 33.73 26.23
C GLY A 180 14.91 33.27 26.99
N GLY A 181 16.00 34.03 26.91
CA GLY A 181 17.28 33.69 27.54
C GLY A 181 18.00 32.47 26.95
N LEU A 182 17.45 31.82 25.92
CA LEU A 182 17.94 30.55 25.40
C LEU A 182 18.92 30.73 24.24
N LEU A 183 20.07 30.06 24.34
CA LEU A 183 21.10 29.95 23.31
C LEU A 183 21.26 28.49 22.86
N MET A 184 21.22 28.23 21.55
CA MET A 184 21.31 26.86 20.99
C MET A 184 22.49 26.69 20.03
N ASN A 185 23.38 27.66 19.93
CA ASN A 185 24.49 27.66 18.97
C ASN A 185 25.63 26.69 19.32
N ASN A 186 25.62 26.07 20.50
CA ASN A 186 26.52 24.98 20.88
C ASN A 186 25.93 24.15 22.03
N GLN A 187 26.53 22.99 22.30
CA GLN A 187 26.11 22.05 23.34
C GLN A 187 26.09 22.66 24.75
N THR A 188 27.11 23.43 25.13
CA THR A 188 27.20 24.05 26.47
C THR A 188 26.05 25.03 26.70
N ASN A 189 25.72 25.83 25.70
CA ASN A 189 24.61 26.78 25.74
C ASN A 189 23.26 26.08 25.76
N LEU A 190 23.10 24.99 24.98
CA LEU A 190 21.89 24.18 24.98
C LEU A 190 21.58 23.60 26.37
N LEU A 191 22.62 23.12 27.06
CA LEU A 191 22.53 22.58 28.43
C LEU A 191 22.28 23.67 29.49
N ALA A 192 22.70 24.91 29.25
CA ALA A 192 22.49 26.01 30.18
C ALA A 192 21.01 26.40 30.31
N GLY A 193 20.19 26.11 29.30
CA GLY A 193 18.77 26.44 29.27
C GLY A 193 18.49 27.93 29.04
N GLY A 194 17.24 28.33 29.23
CA GLY A 194 16.80 29.73 29.10
C GLY A 194 16.17 30.27 30.39
N ASP A 195 15.40 31.35 30.28
CA ASP A 195 14.73 32.00 31.41
C ASP A 195 13.75 31.07 32.14
N SER A 196 13.21 30.07 31.42
CA SER A 196 12.32 29.03 31.95
C SER A 196 13.05 27.78 32.47
N GLY A 197 14.39 27.81 32.52
CA GLY A 197 15.22 26.68 32.94
C GLY A 197 15.66 25.78 31.78
N SER A 198 16.04 24.54 32.11
CA SER A 198 16.50 23.54 31.14
C SER A 198 15.39 23.16 30.17
N ILE A 199 15.67 23.22 28.87
CA ILE A 199 14.71 22.81 27.84
C ILE A 199 14.71 21.30 27.56
N LEU A 200 15.72 20.59 28.06
CA LEU A 200 15.95 19.17 27.83
C LEU A 200 15.41 18.29 28.97
N ASP A 201 15.23 18.87 30.16
CA ASP A 201 14.73 18.15 31.32
C ASP A 201 13.21 18.00 31.26
N SER A 202 12.72 16.80 31.58
CA SER A 202 11.29 16.53 31.75
C SER A 202 10.80 17.10 33.09
N VAL A 203 9.68 17.81 33.10
CA VAL A 203 9.06 18.34 34.34
C VAL A 203 8.64 17.20 35.28
N SER A 204 8.41 15.99 34.74
CA SER A 204 8.31 14.72 35.49
C SER A 204 8.63 13.53 34.57
N LYS A 205 8.85 12.32 35.12
CA LYS A 205 9.10 11.09 34.32
C LYS A 205 8.00 10.75 33.28
N THR A 206 6.83 11.38 33.37
CA THR A 206 5.67 11.13 32.50
C THR A 206 5.31 12.30 31.59
N GLU A 207 5.99 13.44 31.71
CA GLU A 207 5.70 14.65 30.94
C GLU A 207 6.82 14.94 29.93
N PRO A 208 6.49 15.45 28.73
CA PRO A 208 7.50 15.83 27.76
C PRO A 208 8.42 16.95 28.30
N SER A 209 9.63 17.02 27.75
CA SER A 209 10.54 18.15 27.99
C SER A 209 9.89 19.47 27.56
N LEU A 210 10.38 20.60 28.11
CA LEU A 210 9.93 21.92 27.66
C LEU A 210 10.13 22.09 26.15
N MET A 211 11.21 21.55 25.58
CA MET A 211 11.43 21.58 24.13
C MET A 211 10.29 20.90 23.35
N LEU A 212 9.96 19.66 23.69
CA LEU A 212 8.91 18.91 22.99
C LEU A 212 7.52 19.53 23.20
N MET A 213 7.28 20.12 24.37
CA MET A 213 6.06 20.87 24.62
C MET A 213 5.91 22.02 23.61
N HIS A 214 6.92 22.88 23.48
CA HIS A 214 6.85 24.04 22.57
C HIS A 214 6.77 23.62 21.08
N LEU A 215 7.46 22.53 20.68
CA LEU A 215 7.41 21.97 19.32
C LEU A 215 6.04 21.39 18.95
N ARG A 216 5.30 20.82 19.93
CA ARG A 216 4.02 20.13 19.70
C ARG A 216 2.79 21.02 19.86
N LEU A 217 2.95 22.25 20.36
CA LEU A 217 1.84 23.18 20.46
C LEU A 217 1.24 23.48 19.07
N PRO A 218 -0.06 23.79 18.95
CA PRO A 218 -0.62 24.29 17.70
C PRO A 218 0.15 25.50 17.19
N LEU A 219 0.32 25.63 15.87
CA LEU A 219 1.09 26.71 15.23
C LEU A 219 0.57 28.13 15.58
N GLU A 220 -0.69 28.23 15.98
CA GLU A 220 -1.35 29.47 16.41
C GLU A 220 -1.06 29.84 17.87
N HIS A 221 -0.49 28.93 18.67
CA HIS A 221 -0.17 29.18 20.07
C HIS A 221 1.04 30.10 20.21
N GLU A 222 1.02 31.04 21.16
CA GLU A 222 2.10 32.02 21.34
C GLU A 222 3.43 31.39 21.74
N ASP A 223 3.38 30.32 22.53
CA ASP A 223 4.55 29.53 22.93
C ASP A 223 4.96 28.46 21.90
N HIS A 224 4.32 28.38 20.72
CA HIS A 224 4.77 27.44 19.70
C HIS A 224 6.14 27.87 19.14
N MET A 225 7.09 26.94 19.13
CA MET A 225 8.43 27.17 18.60
C MET A 225 8.77 26.10 17.55
N PRO A 226 9.32 26.47 16.38
CA PRO A 226 9.57 27.84 15.89
C PRO A 226 8.28 28.63 15.63
N PRO A 227 8.24 29.96 15.85
CA PRO A 227 7.01 30.74 15.71
C PRO A 227 6.50 30.76 14.27
N LYS A 228 5.20 31.05 14.11
CA LYS A 228 4.54 31.17 12.80
C LYS A 228 5.34 32.08 11.86
N GLY A 229 5.67 31.56 10.67
CA GLY A 229 6.48 32.25 9.65
C GLY A 229 7.98 31.93 9.69
N LYS A 230 8.43 31.10 10.63
CA LYS A 230 9.75 30.46 10.61
C LYS A 230 9.67 29.05 10.05
N ILE A 231 10.83 28.54 9.59
CA ILE A 231 10.95 27.19 9.03
C ILE A 231 10.63 26.19 10.14
N GLN A 232 9.62 25.36 9.90
CA GLN A 232 9.18 24.35 10.87
C GLN A 232 9.98 23.05 10.68
N PRO A 233 10.22 22.28 11.76
CA PRO A 233 10.62 20.89 11.64
C PRO A 233 9.54 20.07 10.92
N THR A 234 9.96 19.16 10.05
CA THR A 234 9.11 18.12 9.46
C THR A 234 8.71 17.08 10.52
N ALA A 235 7.73 16.24 10.20
CA ALA A 235 7.30 15.18 11.10
C ALA A 235 8.45 14.18 11.37
N GLU A 236 9.26 13.88 10.35
CA GLU A 236 10.43 13.01 10.42
C GLU A 236 11.53 13.63 11.30
N GLU A 237 11.83 14.92 11.11
CA GLU A 237 12.79 15.65 11.96
C GLU A 237 12.33 15.70 13.43
N LEU A 238 11.04 15.91 13.69
CA LEU A 238 10.50 15.90 15.04
C LEU A 238 10.65 14.52 15.70
N GLN A 239 10.44 13.43 14.96
CA GLN A 239 10.67 12.07 15.46
C GLN A 239 12.15 11.82 15.81
N LEU A 240 13.09 12.33 15.01
CA LEU A 240 14.53 12.21 15.29
C LEU A 240 14.91 12.96 16.58
N ILE A 241 14.36 14.16 16.78
CA ILE A 241 14.55 14.94 18.01
C ILE A 241 13.97 14.17 19.21
N GLU A 242 12.73 13.68 19.11
CA GLU A 242 12.08 12.92 20.17
C GLU A 242 12.83 11.64 20.55
N TRP A 243 13.36 10.93 19.55
CA TRP A 243 14.17 9.75 19.76
C TRP A 243 15.46 10.06 20.51
N TRP A 244 16.18 11.12 20.11
CA TRP A 244 17.36 11.58 20.85
C TRP A 244 17.03 11.93 22.31
N MET A 245 15.92 12.63 22.54
CA MET A 245 15.52 13.03 23.90
C MET A 245 15.12 11.84 24.77
N THR A 246 14.39 10.87 24.22
CA THR A 246 14.01 9.63 24.91
C THR A 246 15.24 8.81 25.32
N ASN A 247 16.36 8.99 24.63
CA ASN A 247 17.64 8.38 24.94
C ASN A 247 18.55 9.31 25.77
N ASN A 248 17.97 9.95 26.78
CA ASN A 248 18.65 10.79 27.78
C ASN A 248 19.42 11.99 27.18
N ASN A 249 18.99 12.52 26.04
CA ASN A 249 19.63 13.66 25.37
C ASN A 249 21.14 13.44 25.13
N CYS A 250 21.53 12.19 24.85
CA CYS A 250 22.93 11.78 24.79
C CYS A 250 23.68 12.43 23.61
N PHE A 251 24.82 13.07 23.88
CA PHE A 251 25.59 13.82 22.87
C PHE A 251 26.62 12.97 22.12
N ASP A 252 27.05 11.88 22.74
CA ASP A 252 28.10 10.96 22.27
C ASP A 252 27.55 9.56 21.89
N CYS A 253 26.22 9.42 21.87
CA CYS A 253 25.58 8.15 21.51
C CYS A 253 25.69 7.87 20.01
N VAL A 254 26.01 6.62 19.71
CA VAL A 254 26.04 6.07 18.36
C VAL A 254 24.69 5.45 18.04
N ALA A 255 24.15 5.72 16.86
CA ALA A 255 22.81 5.31 16.48
C ALA A 255 22.65 3.78 16.39
N GLY A 256 23.64 3.04 15.87
CA GLY A 256 23.62 1.58 15.69
C GLY A 256 23.03 0.77 16.86
N PRO A 257 23.62 0.84 18.07
CA PRO A 257 23.21 0.05 19.24
C PRO A 257 21.92 0.52 19.92
N MET A 258 21.31 1.62 19.48
CA MET A 258 20.14 2.20 20.15
C MET A 258 18.83 1.56 19.68
N ASP A 259 17.85 1.50 20.58
CA ASP A 259 16.51 1.01 20.25
C ASP A 259 15.82 1.95 19.25
N LYS A 260 15.31 1.36 18.16
CA LYS A 260 14.65 2.08 17.06
C LYS A 260 13.32 1.40 16.71
N SER A 261 12.25 2.18 16.57
CA SER A 261 11.00 1.71 15.98
C SER A 261 11.17 1.44 14.47
N GLU A 262 10.28 0.65 13.87
CA GLU A 262 10.32 0.39 12.41
C GLU A 262 10.20 1.68 11.58
N GLU A 263 9.43 2.65 12.06
CA GLU A 263 9.26 3.96 11.41
C GLU A 263 10.56 4.77 11.47
N LEU A 264 11.20 4.80 12.63
CA LEU A 264 12.47 5.48 12.83
C LEU A 264 13.60 4.84 12.00
N GLN A 265 13.61 3.51 11.88
CA GLN A 265 14.56 2.81 11.02
C GLN A 265 14.43 3.25 9.55
N LYS A 266 13.20 3.49 9.06
CA LYS A 266 12.98 3.99 7.70
C LYS A 266 13.46 5.42 7.54
N ILE A 267 13.17 6.29 8.51
CA ILE A 267 13.63 7.69 8.51
C ILE A 267 15.15 7.72 8.50
N LEU A 268 15.80 7.02 9.43
CA LEU A 268 17.26 6.96 9.51
C LEU A 268 17.88 6.43 8.22
N LYS A 269 17.35 5.34 7.66
CA LYS A 269 17.82 4.79 6.37
C LYS A 269 17.68 5.76 5.20
N SER A 270 16.70 6.67 5.23
CA SER A 270 16.57 7.71 4.21
C SER A 270 17.65 8.80 4.29
N LEU A 271 18.31 8.92 5.45
CA LEU A 271 19.46 9.82 5.65
C LEU A 271 20.78 9.16 5.24
N GLU A 272 20.81 7.84 5.06
CA GLU A 272 22.02 7.10 4.65
C GLU A 272 22.35 7.37 3.18
N VAL A 273 23.63 7.58 2.87
CA VAL A 273 24.09 7.64 1.48
C VAL A 273 23.77 6.31 0.80
N ASP A 274 23.03 6.38 -0.31
CA ASP A 274 22.88 5.22 -1.19
C ASP A 274 24.26 4.86 -1.77
N ASN A 275 24.84 3.79 -1.24
CA ASN A 275 26.10 3.19 -1.70
C ASN A 275 25.85 1.94 -2.54
N SER A 276 24.61 1.74 -3.03
CA SER A 276 24.34 0.67 -3.99
C SER A 276 25.22 0.82 -5.23
N PRO A 277 25.52 -0.29 -5.93
CA PRO A 277 26.32 -0.22 -7.15
C PRO A 277 25.75 0.78 -8.16
N ARG A 278 24.41 0.88 -8.26
CA ARG A 278 23.72 1.87 -9.09
C ARG A 278 24.02 3.30 -8.66
N ALA A 279 23.95 3.62 -7.36
CA ALA A 279 24.24 4.96 -6.88
C ALA A 279 25.72 5.37 -7.07
N LEU A 280 26.65 4.41 -6.94
CA LEU A 280 28.06 4.65 -7.26
C LEU A 280 28.26 4.90 -8.76
N ILE A 281 27.67 4.07 -9.63
CA ILE A 281 27.74 4.25 -11.08
C ILE A 281 27.11 5.60 -11.48
N ALA A 282 25.99 5.98 -10.89
CA ALA A 282 25.30 7.24 -11.17
C ALA A 282 26.17 8.47 -10.89
N LYS A 283 27.08 8.41 -9.90
CA LYS A 283 28.04 9.49 -9.61
C LYS A 283 29.17 9.58 -10.64
N GLU A 284 29.45 8.50 -11.37
CA GLU A 284 30.58 8.41 -12.31
C GLU A 284 30.21 8.67 -13.78
N VAL A 285 28.92 8.75 -14.11
CA VAL A 285 28.44 8.88 -15.49
C VAL A 285 27.70 10.19 -15.73
N GLU A 286 27.98 10.82 -16.86
CA GLU A 286 27.23 12.00 -17.30
C GLU A 286 25.81 11.61 -17.74
N PRO A 287 24.80 12.48 -17.56
CA PRO A 287 23.44 12.25 -18.03
C PRO A 287 23.36 11.97 -19.53
N VAL A 288 22.42 11.11 -19.92
CA VAL A 288 22.17 10.82 -21.33
C VAL A 288 21.44 11.97 -22.02
N SER A 289 21.68 12.13 -23.32
CA SER A 289 20.98 13.13 -24.12
C SER A 289 19.50 12.76 -24.33
N TYR A 290 18.61 13.73 -24.12
CA TYR A 290 17.18 13.57 -24.38
C TYR A 290 16.88 13.16 -25.84
N ASP A 291 17.60 13.73 -26.81
CA ASP A 291 17.45 13.38 -28.23
C ASP A 291 17.81 11.92 -28.52
N TRP A 292 18.76 11.36 -27.76
CA TRP A 292 19.12 9.96 -27.90
C TRP A 292 18.01 9.03 -27.36
N LEU A 293 17.43 9.36 -26.20
CA LEU A 293 16.27 8.63 -25.67
C LEU A 293 15.08 8.67 -26.64
N LEU A 294 14.77 9.85 -27.18
CA LEU A 294 13.74 10.01 -28.20
C LEU A 294 14.01 9.19 -29.46
N ALA A 295 15.25 9.20 -29.96
CA ALA A 295 15.63 8.43 -31.15
C ALA A 295 15.46 6.92 -30.96
N LEU A 296 15.76 6.39 -29.78
CA LEU A 296 15.52 4.99 -29.43
C LEU A 296 14.02 4.67 -29.42
N ASN A 297 13.22 5.49 -28.73
CA ASN A 297 11.77 5.29 -28.64
C ASN A 297 11.11 5.34 -30.04
N ASN A 298 11.53 6.27 -30.90
CA ASN A 298 11.10 6.35 -32.30
C ASN A 298 11.52 5.14 -33.16
N SER A 299 12.53 4.39 -32.72
CA SER A 299 13.02 3.17 -33.37
C SER A 299 12.45 1.90 -32.73
N ASN A 300 11.33 1.98 -32.00
CA ASN A 300 10.72 0.88 -31.25
C ASN A 300 11.69 0.21 -30.24
N ILE A 301 12.53 1.01 -29.59
CA ILE A 301 13.39 0.60 -28.46
C ILE A 301 12.96 1.46 -27.27
N SER A 302 12.34 0.86 -26.27
CA SER A 302 11.91 1.58 -25.08
C SER A 302 13.13 1.94 -24.24
N ALA A 303 13.37 3.23 -23.98
CA ALA A 303 14.45 3.69 -23.12
C ALA A 303 14.02 4.88 -22.24
N SER A 304 14.34 4.80 -20.94
CA SER A 304 13.99 5.77 -19.90
C SER A 304 15.10 5.86 -18.86
N THR A 305 15.22 7.03 -18.21
CA THR A 305 16.04 7.15 -17.00
C THR A 305 15.33 6.52 -15.81
N LEU A 306 16.08 6.07 -14.79
CA LEU A 306 15.48 5.47 -13.59
C LEU A 306 14.68 6.48 -12.74
N ALA A 307 15.04 7.77 -12.82
CA ALA A 307 14.36 8.90 -12.19
C ALA A 307 14.65 10.18 -13.01
N GLU A 308 13.94 11.28 -12.72
CA GLU A 308 14.07 12.54 -13.46
C GLU A 308 15.51 13.07 -13.49
N ASP A 309 16.22 13.01 -12.35
CA ASP A 309 17.61 13.47 -12.21
C ASP A 309 18.65 12.31 -12.20
N ASN A 310 18.24 11.09 -12.59
CA ASN A 310 19.14 9.93 -12.55
C ASN A 310 19.77 9.68 -13.93
N PRO A 311 21.12 9.65 -14.06
CA PRO A 311 21.78 9.46 -15.36
C PRO A 311 21.75 8.00 -15.86
N LEU A 312 21.28 7.05 -15.06
CA LEU A 312 21.17 5.64 -15.41
C LEU A 312 19.90 5.35 -16.20
N VAL A 313 20.02 4.41 -17.12
CA VAL A 313 19.01 4.11 -18.14
C VAL A 313 18.61 2.64 -18.08
N GLU A 314 17.30 2.41 -18.16
CA GLU A 314 16.73 1.12 -18.51
C GLU A 314 16.40 1.07 -20.01
N VAL A 315 16.67 -0.07 -20.64
CA VAL A 315 16.41 -0.28 -22.07
C VAL A 315 15.65 -1.59 -22.27
N SER A 316 14.57 -1.56 -23.03
CA SER A 316 13.79 -2.73 -23.41
C SER A 316 13.58 -2.83 -24.92
N LEU A 317 13.97 -3.97 -25.47
CA LEU A 317 13.70 -4.40 -26.84
C LEU A 317 12.76 -5.62 -26.85
N TYR A 318 12.04 -5.85 -25.75
CA TYR A 318 11.19 -7.00 -25.55
C TYR A 318 10.27 -7.29 -26.74
N GLY A 319 10.18 -8.56 -27.14
CA GLY A 319 9.28 -9.03 -28.20
C GLY A 319 9.73 -8.74 -29.64
N ARG A 320 10.73 -7.89 -29.88
CA ARG A 320 11.29 -7.60 -31.22
C ARG A 320 11.87 -8.85 -31.87
N LYS A 321 11.57 -9.08 -33.15
CA LYS A 321 12.00 -10.28 -33.90
C LYS A 321 13.07 -10.02 -34.96
N ASP A 322 13.49 -8.78 -35.08
CA ASP A 322 14.37 -8.26 -36.13
C ASP A 322 15.66 -7.63 -35.55
N LEU A 323 16.09 -8.04 -34.35
CA LEU A 323 17.33 -7.53 -33.74
C LEU A 323 18.54 -7.80 -34.63
N THR A 324 19.36 -6.77 -34.79
CA THR A 324 20.62 -6.79 -35.53
C THR A 324 21.76 -6.22 -34.70
N LYS A 325 23.00 -6.37 -35.18
CA LYS A 325 24.17 -5.70 -34.55
C LYS A 325 24.06 -4.17 -34.57
N GLN A 326 23.24 -3.59 -35.45
CA GLN A 326 23.08 -2.15 -35.56
C GLN A 326 22.30 -1.57 -34.37
N ASP A 327 21.31 -2.28 -33.84
CA ASP A 327 20.55 -1.87 -32.66
C ASP A 327 21.49 -1.66 -31.46
N PHE A 328 22.37 -2.64 -31.22
CA PHE A 328 23.36 -2.57 -30.15
C PHE A 328 24.45 -1.52 -30.40
N LYS A 329 24.72 -1.15 -31.66
CA LYS A 329 25.66 -0.07 -31.98
C LYS A 329 25.14 1.29 -31.49
N ILE A 330 23.83 1.53 -31.59
CA ILE A 330 23.20 2.76 -31.09
C ILE A 330 23.20 2.77 -29.55
N LEU A 331 22.93 1.62 -28.93
CA LEU A 331 22.97 1.45 -27.47
C LEU A 331 24.37 1.66 -26.89
N LYS A 332 25.42 1.22 -27.61
CA LYS A 332 26.82 1.35 -27.17
C LYS A 332 27.25 2.79 -26.90
N LYS A 333 26.59 3.80 -27.47
CA LYS A 333 26.88 5.22 -27.22
C LYS A 333 26.80 5.57 -25.73
N TYR A 334 25.85 4.98 -25.00
CA TYR A 334 25.65 5.20 -23.56
C TYR A 334 25.73 3.88 -22.78
N ALA A 335 26.64 2.99 -23.18
CA ALA A 335 26.79 1.67 -22.54
C ALA A 335 27.09 1.73 -21.04
N LYS A 336 27.74 2.80 -20.57
CA LYS A 336 28.02 3.05 -19.14
C LYS A 336 26.78 3.45 -18.34
N ASN A 337 25.78 4.01 -19.01
CA ASN A 337 24.54 4.46 -18.37
C ASN A 337 23.48 3.35 -18.33
N ILE A 338 23.56 2.37 -19.24
CA ILE A 338 22.57 1.29 -19.33
C ILE A 338 22.82 0.28 -18.22
N VAL A 339 21.90 0.23 -17.25
CA VAL A 339 21.98 -0.67 -16.09
C VAL A 339 20.92 -1.75 -16.09
N GLU A 340 19.83 -1.58 -16.84
CA GLU A 340 18.84 -2.61 -17.10
C GLU A 340 18.68 -2.84 -18.61
N LEU A 341 18.73 -4.10 -19.04
CA LEU A 341 18.53 -4.48 -20.43
C LEU A 341 17.55 -5.65 -20.54
N ASN A 342 16.45 -5.42 -21.24
CA ASN A 342 15.44 -6.43 -21.51
C ASN A 342 15.42 -6.84 -22.99
N LEU A 343 15.78 -8.09 -23.23
CA LEU A 343 15.82 -8.75 -24.54
C LEU A 343 14.88 -9.97 -24.59
N GLY A 344 13.97 -10.09 -23.63
CA GLY A 344 13.05 -11.22 -23.52
C GLY A 344 12.12 -11.36 -24.73
N ASN A 345 11.82 -12.60 -25.10
CA ASN A 345 10.99 -12.98 -26.24
C ASN A 345 11.45 -12.37 -27.57
N THR A 346 12.75 -12.18 -27.77
CA THR A 346 13.31 -11.64 -29.02
C THR A 346 14.01 -12.72 -29.87
N ASN A 347 14.56 -12.33 -31.02
CA ASN A 347 15.47 -13.18 -31.82
C ASN A 347 16.95 -13.13 -31.33
N PHE A 348 17.22 -12.62 -30.12
CA PHE A 348 18.56 -12.60 -29.54
C PHE A 348 19.13 -14.02 -29.41
N ASN A 349 20.43 -14.19 -29.66
CA ASN A 349 21.09 -15.49 -29.73
C ASN A 349 22.59 -15.36 -29.45
N ASP A 350 23.30 -16.48 -29.42
CA ASP A 350 24.75 -16.53 -29.12
C ASP A 350 25.61 -15.66 -30.06
N THR A 351 25.17 -15.44 -31.31
CA THR A 351 25.90 -14.57 -32.24
C THR A 351 25.79 -13.09 -31.85
N LEU A 352 24.62 -12.68 -31.37
CA LEU A 352 24.40 -11.30 -30.89
C LEU A 352 24.97 -11.10 -29.48
N ALA A 353 25.10 -12.15 -28.67
CA ALA A 353 25.65 -12.11 -27.31
C ALA A 353 27.05 -11.49 -27.19
N ALA A 354 27.84 -11.48 -28.27
CA ALA A 354 29.14 -10.80 -28.31
C ALA A 354 29.09 -9.29 -27.99
N VAL A 355 27.90 -8.67 -27.99
CA VAL A 355 27.72 -7.27 -27.59
C VAL A 355 27.61 -7.06 -26.09
N LEU A 356 27.23 -8.09 -25.31
CA LEU A 356 26.93 -7.98 -23.88
C LEU A 356 28.10 -7.42 -23.05
N PRO A 357 29.37 -7.83 -23.25
CA PRO A 357 30.49 -7.32 -22.46
C PRO A 357 30.76 -5.81 -22.63
N SER A 358 30.11 -5.15 -23.60
CA SER A 358 30.19 -3.69 -23.74
C SER A 358 29.37 -2.95 -22.67
N PHE A 359 28.40 -3.61 -22.03
CA PHE A 359 27.48 -3.02 -21.04
C PHE A 359 27.88 -3.43 -19.62
N LYS A 360 29.08 -3.03 -19.19
CA LYS A 360 29.71 -3.48 -17.94
C LYS A 360 28.93 -3.13 -16.66
N HIS A 361 28.05 -2.14 -16.73
CA HIS A 361 27.25 -1.65 -15.59
C HIS A 361 25.86 -2.29 -15.51
N LEU A 362 25.60 -3.35 -16.29
CA LEU A 362 24.34 -4.07 -16.19
C LEU A 362 24.18 -4.68 -14.80
N THR A 363 23.10 -4.28 -14.14
CA THR A 363 22.63 -4.86 -12.88
C THR A 363 21.46 -5.81 -13.11
N LYS A 364 20.72 -5.64 -14.21
CA LYS A 364 19.60 -6.51 -14.57
C LYS A 364 19.61 -6.86 -16.06
N LEU A 365 19.58 -8.15 -16.35
CA LEU A 365 19.57 -8.69 -17.70
C LEU A 365 18.45 -9.71 -17.87
N GLN A 366 17.53 -9.42 -18.79
CA GLN A 366 16.41 -10.30 -19.11
C GLN A 366 16.58 -10.91 -20.50
N LEU A 367 16.70 -12.24 -20.56
CA LEU A 367 16.98 -13.02 -21.78
C LEU A 367 15.97 -14.15 -22.00
N GLN A 368 14.82 -14.09 -21.35
CA GLN A 368 13.84 -15.16 -21.37
C GLN A 368 13.33 -15.47 -22.79
N ARG A 369 13.20 -16.75 -23.13
CA ARG A 369 12.66 -17.24 -24.41
C ARG A 369 13.36 -16.58 -25.60
N THR A 370 14.67 -16.62 -25.57
CA THR A 370 15.55 -16.23 -26.69
C THR A 370 16.23 -17.48 -27.27
N GLY A 371 17.16 -17.31 -28.21
CA GLY A 371 17.89 -18.40 -28.85
C GLY A 371 19.29 -18.61 -28.27
N ILE A 372 19.46 -18.40 -26.96
CA ILE A 372 20.79 -18.47 -26.30
C ILE A 372 21.08 -19.86 -25.73
N THR A 373 22.37 -20.18 -25.63
CA THR A 373 22.91 -21.39 -24.99
C THR A 373 23.97 -21.03 -23.95
N ASP A 374 24.67 -22.03 -23.41
CA ASP A 374 25.80 -21.84 -22.48
C ASP A 374 26.93 -20.96 -23.05
N LEU A 375 26.98 -20.76 -24.37
CA LEU A 375 27.91 -19.83 -25.03
C LEU A 375 27.62 -18.36 -24.68
N THR A 376 26.35 -17.99 -24.57
CA THR A 376 25.98 -16.64 -24.12
C THR A 376 26.34 -16.45 -22.66
N VAL A 377 26.20 -17.49 -21.83
CA VAL A 377 26.51 -17.41 -20.39
C VAL A 377 27.98 -17.10 -20.13
N ASP A 378 28.90 -17.55 -20.99
CA ASP A 378 30.32 -17.12 -20.95
C ASP A 378 30.48 -15.61 -21.04
N LYS A 379 29.62 -14.93 -21.82
CA LYS A 379 29.63 -13.47 -21.97
C LYS A 379 28.96 -12.76 -20.82
N ILE A 380 27.95 -13.38 -20.23
CA ILE A 380 27.28 -12.85 -19.04
C ILE A 380 28.23 -12.88 -17.84
N ALA A 381 29.08 -13.90 -17.73
CA ALA A 381 30.07 -14.03 -16.65
C ALA A 381 31.09 -12.88 -16.60
N GLU A 382 31.18 -12.05 -17.64
CA GLU A 382 32.03 -10.84 -17.69
C GLU A 382 31.33 -9.58 -17.10
N LEU A 383 30.10 -9.70 -16.56
CA LEU A 383 29.28 -8.59 -16.06
C LEU A 383 29.27 -8.51 -14.52
N ASP A 384 30.34 -7.99 -13.93
CA ASP A 384 30.60 -7.99 -12.47
C ASP A 384 29.48 -7.35 -11.61
N TYR A 385 28.70 -6.44 -12.19
CA TYR A 385 27.63 -5.71 -11.51
C TYR A 385 26.26 -6.41 -11.57
N LEU A 386 26.17 -7.58 -12.21
CA LEU A 386 24.89 -8.22 -12.47
C LEU A 386 24.26 -8.77 -11.18
N GLU A 387 23.11 -8.23 -10.81
CA GLU A 387 22.32 -8.61 -9.63
C GLU A 387 21.16 -9.53 -10.00
N SER A 388 20.57 -9.35 -11.18
CA SER A 388 19.40 -10.10 -11.64
C SER A 388 19.57 -10.61 -13.07
N LEU A 389 19.43 -11.93 -13.23
CA LEU A 389 19.57 -12.60 -14.51
C LEU A 389 18.39 -13.54 -14.78
N ASN A 390 17.70 -13.31 -15.89
CA ASN A 390 16.60 -14.18 -16.34
C ASN A 390 16.98 -14.99 -17.58
N LEU A 391 17.15 -16.30 -17.43
CA LEU A 391 17.43 -17.26 -18.49
C LEU A 391 16.22 -18.16 -18.82
N TYR A 392 15.02 -17.83 -18.34
CA TYR A 392 13.81 -18.64 -18.51
C TYR A 392 13.60 -19.09 -19.96
N GLY A 393 13.35 -20.38 -20.18
CA GLY A 393 12.97 -20.92 -21.49
C GLY A 393 14.08 -20.94 -22.54
N ASN A 394 15.35 -20.92 -22.15
CA ASN A 394 16.50 -21.05 -23.04
C ASN A 394 17.19 -22.42 -22.93
N ALA A 395 17.95 -22.81 -23.94
CA ALA A 395 18.64 -24.11 -24.01
C ALA A 395 19.96 -24.15 -23.22
N VAL A 396 20.02 -23.52 -22.05
CA VAL A 396 21.18 -23.55 -21.13
C VAL A 396 21.16 -24.80 -20.25
N ASN A 397 22.33 -25.33 -19.88
CA ASN A 397 22.47 -26.59 -19.13
C ASN A 397 23.25 -26.40 -17.81
N ASP A 398 23.51 -27.49 -17.08
CA ASP A 398 24.22 -27.48 -15.79
C ASP A 398 25.59 -26.77 -15.83
N GLU A 399 26.27 -26.76 -16.98
CA GLU A 399 27.55 -26.06 -17.19
C GLU A 399 27.42 -24.55 -16.98
N SER A 400 26.29 -23.95 -17.36
CA SER A 400 26.01 -22.52 -17.16
C SER A 400 26.15 -22.10 -15.69
N LEU A 401 25.71 -22.92 -14.75
CA LEU A 401 25.82 -22.60 -13.32
C LEU A 401 27.28 -22.52 -12.85
N THR A 402 28.20 -23.27 -13.48
CA THR A 402 29.62 -23.20 -13.14
C THR A 402 30.23 -21.86 -13.57
N LYS A 403 29.77 -21.33 -14.72
CA LYS A 403 30.20 -20.04 -15.27
C LYS A 403 29.64 -18.86 -14.46
N LEU A 404 28.41 -18.98 -13.97
CA LEU A 404 27.76 -17.94 -13.16
C LEU A 404 28.40 -17.74 -11.78
N ASN A 405 29.24 -18.67 -11.29
CA ASN A 405 30.05 -18.47 -10.08
C ASN A 405 30.99 -17.24 -10.18
N ALA A 406 31.27 -16.75 -11.39
CA ALA A 406 32.08 -15.57 -11.61
C ALA A 406 31.36 -14.25 -11.25
N LEU A 407 30.04 -14.27 -11.01
CA LEU A 407 29.24 -13.08 -10.74
C LEU A 407 29.10 -12.84 -9.22
N PRO A 408 29.87 -11.90 -8.64
CA PRO A 408 29.91 -11.74 -7.18
C PRO A 408 28.64 -11.12 -6.59
N ASN A 409 27.85 -10.42 -7.40
CA ASN A 409 26.69 -9.64 -6.96
C ASN A 409 25.35 -10.28 -7.33
N LEU A 410 25.33 -11.48 -7.93
CA LEU A 410 24.09 -12.09 -8.41
C LEU A 410 23.18 -12.50 -7.24
N THR A 411 22.01 -11.87 -7.16
CA THR A 411 21.01 -12.12 -6.11
C THR A 411 19.77 -12.81 -6.63
N ASN A 412 19.44 -12.68 -7.91
CA ASN A 412 18.24 -13.26 -8.51
C ASN A 412 18.57 -13.99 -9.81
N LEU A 413 18.23 -15.28 -9.89
CA LEU A 413 18.51 -16.12 -11.04
C LEU A 413 17.29 -16.95 -11.44
N TYR A 414 16.77 -16.74 -12.64
CA TYR A 414 15.60 -17.46 -13.17
C TYR A 414 16.02 -18.48 -14.23
N LEU A 415 15.72 -19.76 -14.00
CA LEU A 415 16.15 -20.90 -14.83
C LEU A 415 14.98 -21.81 -15.24
N PHE A 416 13.72 -21.42 -14.97
CA PHE A 416 12.56 -22.21 -15.39
C PHE A 416 12.60 -22.52 -16.90
N GLY A 417 12.17 -23.72 -17.30
CA GLY A 417 12.14 -24.12 -18.71
C GLY A 417 13.53 -24.18 -19.39
N THR A 418 14.61 -24.28 -18.62
CA THR A 418 15.97 -24.56 -19.13
C THR A 418 16.32 -26.04 -19.00
N ASN A 419 17.48 -26.46 -19.54
CA ASN A 419 17.99 -27.82 -19.39
C ASN A 419 18.84 -28.01 -18.11
N VAL A 420 18.81 -27.04 -17.19
CA VAL A 420 19.50 -27.13 -15.89
C VAL A 420 18.71 -28.06 -14.96
N THR A 421 19.40 -29.04 -14.37
CA THR A 421 18.82 -30.05 -13.49
C THR A 421 18.57 -29.52 -12.08
N SER A 422 17.57 -30.06 -11.37
CA SER A 422 17.29 -29.71 -9.97
C SER A 422 18.48 -29.99 -9.06
N LYS A 423 19.27 -31.02 -9.37
CA LYS A 423 20.51 -31.34 -8.64
C LYS A 423 21.55 -30.23 -8.77
N ALA A 424 21.73 -29.69 -9.98
CA ALA A 424 22.66 -28.60 -10.21
C ALA A 424 22.17 -27.29 -9.55
N ILE A 425 20.87 -27.00 -9.62
CA ILE A 425 20.24 -25.87 -8.90
C ILE A 425 20.49 -26.00 -7.39
N ALA A 426 20.17 -27.14 -6.78
CA ALA A 426 20.36 -27.35 -5.34
C ALA A 426 21.84 -27.18 -4.93
N LYS A 427 22.77 -27.66 -5.75
CA LYS A 427 24.21 -27.47 -5.53
C LYS A 427 24.60 -25.99 -5.60
N TYR A 428 24.11 -25.26 -6.60
CA TYR A 428 24.40 -23.85 -6.78
C TYR A 428 23.82 -22.99 -5.65
N THR A 429 22.55 -23.19 -5.29
CA THR A 429 21.88 -22.49 -4.18
C THR A 429 22.59 -22.73 -2.85
N SER A 430 23.07 -23.96 -2.61
CA SER A 430 23.84 -24.27 -1.39
C SER A 430 25.19 -23.53 -1.33
N ALA A 431 25.81 -23.28 -2.48
CA ALA A 431 27.07 -22.53 -2.57
C ALA A 431 26.86 -21.01 -2.55
N HIS A 432 25.68 -20.52 -2.94
CA HIS A 432 25.36 -19.10 -3.07
C HIS A 432 24.10 -18.75 -2.26
N PRO A 433 24.17 -18.74 -0.91
CA PRO A 433 22.99 -18.54 -0.06
C PRO A 433 22.35 -17.16 -0.19
N LYS A 434 23.03 -16.19 -0.81
CA LYS A 434 22.50 -14.85 -1.12
C LYS A 434 21.74 -14.79 -2.45
N THR A 435 21.84 -15.83 -3.29
CA THR A 435 21.20 -15.89 -4.59
C THR A 435 19.89 -16.68 -4.50
N VAL A 436 18.78 -16.02 -4.77
CA VAL A 436 17.47 -16.65 -4.95
C VAL A 436 17.44 -17.25 -6.35
N VAL A 437 17.30 -18.57 -6.42
CA VAL A 437 17.26 -19.31 -7.69
C VAL A 437 15.87 -19.86 -7.94
N GLU A 438 15.23 -19.38 -9.00
CA GLU A 438 13.93 -19.81 -9.49
C GLU A 438 14.10 -20.73 -10.69
N GLY A 439 14.38 -22.01 -10.45
CA GLY A 439 14.80 -22.92 -11.51
C GLY A 439 13.84 -24.05 -11.86
N GLN A 440 13.13 -24.63 -10.89
CA GLN A 440 12.18 -25.73 -11.09
C GLN A 440 11.12 -25.73 -9.99
N VAL A 441 9.93 -26.27 -10.28
CA VAL A 441 8.94 -26.61 -9.26
C VAL A 441 9.25 -28.03 -8.78
N ASP A 442 9.24 -28.25 -7.47
CA ASP A 442 9.43 -29.57 -6.88
C ASP A 442 8.43 -30.57 -7.49
N SER A 443 8.94 -31.63 -8.12
CA SER A 443 8.11 -32.71 -8.68
C SER A 443 7.23 -33.39 -7.61
N GLU A 444 7.58 -33.30 -6.32
CA GLU A 444 6.74 -33.80 -5.23
C GLU A 444 5.45 -32.98 -5.02
N LEU A 445 5.40 -31.71 -5.46
CA LEU A 445 4.18 -30.91 -5.46
C LEU A 445 3.13 -31.42 -6.47
N PHE A 446 3.54 -32.26 -7.43
CA PHE A 446 2.68 -32.81 -8.49
C PHE A 446 2.53 -34.34 -8.40
N LYS A 447 2.35 -34.90 -7.19
CA LYS A 447 1.69 -36.23 -7.10
C LYS A 447 0.36 -36.16 -7.84
N PRO A 448 -0.05 -37.19 -8.61
CA PRO A 448 -1.13 -37.09 -9.60
C PRO A 448 -2.33 -36.40 -8.97
N THR A 449 -2.59 -35.19 -9.44
CA THR A 449 -3.63 -34.31 -8.93
C THR A 449 -4.94 -35.07 -9.02
N ARG A 450 -5.72 -35.07 -7.96
CA ARG A 450 -7.06 -35.66 -8.03
C ARG A 450 -7.88 -34.75 -8.94
N LEU A 451 -8.54 -35.30 -9.96
CA LEU A 451 -9.45 -34.53 -10.79
C LEU A 451 -10.59 -33.96 -9.95
N GLU A 452 -11.10 -32.79 -10.34
CA GLU A 452 -12.35 -32.27 -9.80
C GLU A 452 -13.55 -33.09 -10.32
N PRO A 453 -14.64 -33.24 -9.55
CA PRO A 453 -15.84 -33.95 -9.99
C PRO A 453 -16.50 -33.25 -11.19
N PRO A 454 -17.21 -34.00 -12.05
CA PRO A 454 -17.99 -33.41 -13.14
C PRO A 454 -19.19 -32.62 -12.60
N ILE A 455 -19.58 -31.59 -13.34
CA ILE A 455 -20.77 -30.79 -13.07
C ILE A 455 -21.97 -31.52 -13.65
N ILE A 456 -23.00 -31.76 -12.83
CA ILE A 456 -24.28 -32.32 -13.28
C ILE A 456 -25.20 -31.13 -13.56
N ILE A 457 -25.62 -30.99 -14.81
CA ILE A 457 -26.46 -29.89 -15.29
C ILE A 457 -27.85 -30.46 -15.63
N ALA A 458 -28.87 -29.91 -14.98
CA ALA A 458 -30.27 -30.20 -15.27
C ALA A 458 -31.12 -28.97 -14.94
N ASP A 459 -32.18 -28.73 -15.71
CA ASP A 459 -33.04 -27.56 -15.51
C ASP A 459 -33.85 -27.63 -14.21
N LYS A 460 -34.09 -28.85 -13.69
CA LYS A 460 -34.96 -29.12 -12.53
C LYS A 460 -34.55 -30.43 -11.84
N ASP A 461 -34.76 -30.49 -10.53
CA ASP A 461 -34.61 -31.73 -9.74
C ASP A 461 -35.83 -32.66 -9.82
N PHE A 462 -36.97 -32.12 -10.27
CA PHE A 462 -38.25 -32.80 -10.34
C PHE A 462 -38.83 -32.76 -11.76
N PHE A 463 -39.42 -33.87 -12.20
CA PHE A 463 -39.99 -33.98 -13.56
C PHE A 463 -41.21 -34.92 -13.60
N LYS A 464 -42.04 -34.80 -14.64
CA LYS A 464 -43.28 -35.59 -14.81
C LYS A 464 -43.12 -36.71 -15.84
N ASP A 465 -42.62 -36.35 -17.02
CA ASP A 465 -42.49 -37.26 -18.16
C ASP A 465 -41.04 -37.71 -18.37
N SER A 466 -40.15 -36.76 -18.65
CA SER A 466 -38.72 -36.99 -18.84
C SER A 466 -37.89 -35.77 -18.43
N LEU A 467 -36.62 -35.99 -18.15
CA LEU A 467 -35.63 -34.94 -17.89
C LEU A 467 -34.35 -35.24 -18.67
N GLN A 468 -33.81 -34.23 -19.34
CA GLN A 468 -32.48 -34.29 -19.94
C GLN A 468 -31.45 -33.80 -18.93
N ILE A 469 -30.36 -34.55 -18.78
CA ILE A 469 -29.25 -34.25 -17.89
C ILE A 469 -27.98 -34.18 -18.72
N GLU A 470 -27.18 -33.16 -18.49
CA GLU A 470 -25.87 -32.96 -19.11
C GLU A 470 -24.78 -33.09 -18.05
N LEU A 471 -23.64 -33.65 -18.44
CA LEU A 471 -22.47 -33.74 -17.59
C LEU A 471 -21.38 -32.89 -18.24
N ASP A 472 -20.89 -31.90 -17.49
CA ASP A 472 -19.92 -30.94 -18.00
C ASP A 472 -18.62 -31.00 -17.19
N TYR A 473 -17.52 -30.69 -17.86
CA TYR A 473 -16.20 -30.61 -17.28
C TYR A 473 -15.32 -29.64 -18.06
N ALA A 474 -14.47 -28.90 -17.35
CA ALA A 474 -13.73 -27.77 -17.93
C ALA A 474 -12.63 -28.16 -18.95
N PHE A 475 -12.29 -29.45 -19.07
CA PHE A 475 -11.18 -29.94 -19.89
C PHE A 475 -11.65 -31.06 -20.83
N ASP A 476 -11.25 -30.97 -22.10
CA ASP A 476 -11.69 -31.87 -23.18
C ASP A 476 -10.97 -33.24 -23.18
N ASP A 477 -9.84 -33.37 -22.48
CA ASP A 477 -9.01 -34.58 -22.41
C ASP A 477 -9.37 -35.50 -21.22
N VAL A 478 -10.57 -35.31 -20.66
CA VAL A 478 -11.05 -36.04 -19.48
C VAL A 478 -12.34 -36.79 -19.75
N ASP A 479 -12.36 -38.06 -19.38
CA ASP A 479 -13.53 -38.92 -19.53
C ASP A 479 -14.45 -38.84 -18.31
N ILE A 480 -15.75 -38.64 -18.54
CA ILE A 480 -16.77 -38.70 -17.50
C ILE A 480 -17.44 -40.09 -17.54
N HIS A 481 -17.46 -40.78 -16.40
CA HIS A 481 -18.15 -42.07 -16.24
C HIS A 481 -19.30 -41.92 -15.24
N PHE A 482 -20.47 -42.51 -15.54
CA PHE A 482 -21.66 -42.35 -14.72
C PHE A 482 -22.50 -43.63 -14.57
N THR A 483 -23.38 -43.60 -13.56
CA THR A 483 -24.42 -44.61 -13.27
C THR A 483 -25.73 -43.89 -12.96
N LEU A 484 -26.86 -44.56 -13.21
CA LEU A 484 -28.22 -44.02 -13.00
C LEU A 484 -29.01 -44.75 -11.90
N ASP A 485 -28.46 -45.85 -11.38
CA ASP A 485 -29.08 -46.68 -10.35
C ASP A 485 -28.55 -46.40 -8.93
N GLY A 486 -27.67 -45.41 -8.79
CA GLY A 486 -27.03 -45.06 -7.53
C GLY A 486 -25.82 -45.90 -7.13
N SER A 487 -25.40 -46.87 -7.94
CA SER A 487 -24.11 -47.58 -7.75
C SER A 487 -22.92 -46.63 -8.00
N GLU A 488 -21.76 -46.88 -7.39
CA GLU A 488 -20.57 -46.05 -7.67
C GLU A 488 -20.02 -46.38 -9.07
N PRO A 489 -19.70 -45.37 -9.91
CA PRO A 489 -19.09 -45.62 -11.21
C PRO A 489 -17.74 -46.33 -11.06
N ASP A 490 -17.63 -47.55 -11.58
CA ASP A 490 -16.39 -48.33 -11.66
C ASP A 490 -15.86 -48.37 -13.10
N ALA A 491 -14.83 -49.20 -13.36
CA ALA A 491 -14.25 -49.36 -14.69
C ALA A 491 -15.23 -49.87 -15.78
N LYS A 492 -16.45 -50.29 -15.41
CA LYS A 492 -17.52 -50.73 -16.32
C LYS A 492 -18.66 -49.71 -16.44
N ALA A 493 -18.57 -48.59 -15.72
CA ALA A 493 -19.58 -47.54 -15.78
C ALA A 493 -19.69 -46.95 -17.19
N THR A 494 -20.85 -46.39 -17.50
CA THR A 494 -21.11 -45.86 -18.85
C THR A 494 -20.32 -44.58 -19.03
N LYS A 495 -19.53 -44.49 -20.11
CA LYS A 495 -18.84 -43.25 -20.50
C LYS A 495 -19.85 -42.26 -21.08
N TYR A 496 -19.86 -41.04 -20.56
CA TYR A 496 -20.68 -39.95 -21.06
C TYR A 496 -20.17 -39.49 -22.43
N THR A 497 -21.07 -39.42 -23.39
CA THR A 497 -20.78 -39.00 -24.78
C THR A 497 -21.84 -38.06 -25.34
N GLN A 498 -23.02 -38.00 -24.71
CA GLN A 498 -24.16 -37.17 -25.11
C GLN A 498 -25.12 -37.01 -23.92
N PRO A 499 -26.02 -36.00 -23.94
CA PRO A 499 -27.01 -35.79 -22.89
C PRO A 499 -27.82 -37.05 -22.54
N ILE A 500 -28.07 -37.25 -21.24
CA ILE A 500 -28.76 -38.40 -20.68
C ILE A 500 -30.24 -38.06 -20.54
N LEU A 501 -31.10 -38.83 -21.19
CA LEU A 501 -32.56 -38.73 -21.01
C LEU A 501 -33.03 -39.73 -19.96
N ILE A 502 -33.62 -39.24 -18.87
CA ILE A 502 -34.24 -40.08 -17.83
C ILE A 502 -35.76 -39.96 -17.89
N THR A 503 -36.45 -41.08 -17.68
CA THR A 503 -37.93 -41.17 -17.65
C THR A 503 -38.47 -41.70 -16.33
N GLU A 504 -37.59 -42.05 -15.40
CA GLU A 504 -37.90 -42.58 -14.07
C GLU A 504 -36.98 -41.93 -13.03
N SER A 505 -37.42 -41.89 -11.76
CA SER A 505 -36.61 -41.37 -10.65
C SER A 505 -35.23 -42.01 -10.64
N THR A 506 -34.19 -41.18 -10.58
CA THR A 506 -32.81 -41.57 -10.88
C THR A 506 -31.86 -40.96 -9.85
N LEU A 507 -30.98 -41.80 -9.28
CA LEU A 507 -29.84 -41.32 -8.51
C LEU A 507 -28.61 -41.38 -9.41
N LEU A 508 -28.27 -40.23 -10.01
CA LEU A 508 -27.12 -40.12 -10.89
C LEU A 508 -25.85 -39.97 -10.06
N LYS A 509 -24.84 -40.78 -10.36
CA LYS A 509 -23.48 -40.60 -9.85
C LYS A 509 -22.50 -40.53 -11.01
N ALA A 510 -21.54 -39.61 -10.93
CA ALA A 510 -20.54 -39.41 -11.96
C ALA A 510 -19.14 -39.13 -11.39
N VAL A 511 -18.11 -39.53 -12.13
CA VAL A 511 -16.69 -39.30 -11.84
C VAL A 511 -15.95 -38.89 -13.11
N THR A 512 -14.91 -38.09 -12.97
CA THR A 512 -13.97 -37.78 -14.05
C THR A 512 -12.72 -38.64 -13.92
N VAL A 513 -12.19 -39.08 -15.07
CA VAL A 513 -11.07 -40.00 -15.19
C VAL A 513 -10.19 -39.54 -16.36
N ALA A 514 -8.88 -39.48 -16.15
CA ALA A 514 -7.90 -39.18 -17.18
C ALA A 514 -6.62 -40.01 -16.94
N GLU A 515 -5.84 -40.24 -17.99
CA GLU A 515 -4.56 -40.94 -17.92
C GLU A 515 -3.58 -40.18 -17.01
N ASP A 516 -2.86 -40.88 -16.14
CA ASP A 516 -1.95 -40.31 -15.13
C ASP A 516 -2.59 -39.49 -13.99
N TYR A 517 -3.92 -39.40 -13.89
CA TYR A 517 -4.62 -38.73 -12.79
C TYR A 517 -5.35 -39.68 -11.84
N LYS A 518 -5.54 -39.27 -10.58
CA LYS A 518 -6.47 -39.97 -9.67
C LYS A 518 -7.92 -39.57 -10.03
N PRO A 519 -8.87 -40.52 -10.12
CA PRO A 519 -10.28 -40.20 -10.35
C PRO A 519 -10.81 -39.18 -9.36
N SER A 520 -11.78 -38.39 -9.79
CA SER A 520 -12.40 -37.39 -8.92
C SER A 520 -13.10 -37.97 -7.71
N LYS A 521 -13.53 -37.09 -6.80
CA LYS A 521 -14.62 -37.45 -5.88
C LYS A 521 -15.91 -37.69 -6.67
N LEU A 522 -16.87 -38.36 -6.06
CA LEU A 522 -18.19 -38.58 -6.64
C LEU A 522 -18.95 -37.25 -6.74
N SER A 523 -19.48 -36.97 -7.92
CA SER A 523 -20.59 -36.03 -8.12
C SER A 523 -21.89 -36.83 -8.04
N GLU A 524 -22.88 -36.37 -7.29
CA GLU A 524 -24.16 -37.06 -7.13
C GLU A 524 -25.34 -36.08 -7.21
N SER A 525 -26.43 -36.49 -7.86
CA SER A 525 -27.68 -35.75 -7.93
C SER A 525 -28.88 -36.71 -7.97
N ASP A 526 -29.90 -36.39 -7.20
CA ASP A 526 -31.08 -37.24 -6.99
C ASP A 526 -32.30 -36.59 -7.62
N PHE A 527 -32.70 -37.11 -8.77
CA PHE A 527 -33.81 -36.61 -9.58
C PHE A 527 -35.08 -37.41 -9.30
N LYS A 528 -36.18 -36.73 -8.97
CA LYS A 528 -37.44 -37.40 -8.67
C LYS A 528 -38.47 -37.14 -9.74
N ARG A 529 -38.95 -38.23 -10.34
CA ARG A 529 -40.19 -38.22 -11.08
C ARG A 529 -41.35 -38.06 -10.10
N PHE A 530 -42.34 -37.24 -10.44
CA PHE A 530 -43.60 -37.17 -9.70
C PHE A 530 -44.76 -37.40 -10.65
N LYS A 531 -45.77 -38.15 -10.19
CA LYS A 531 -46.90 -38.56 -11.03
C LYS A 531 -48.19 -37.83 -10.71
N TYR A 532 -48.35 -37.39 -9.47
CA TYR A 532 -49.63 -36.94 -8.92
C TYR A 532 -49.60 -35.51 -8.45
N ASP A 533 -50.67 -34.77 -8.75
CA ASP A 533 -50.89 -33.42 -8.23
C ASP A 533 -51.58 -33.51 -6.85
N TYR A 534 -51.12 -32.71 -5.90
CA TYR A 534 -51.63 -32.72 -4.53
C TYR A 534 -52.69 -31.63 -4.34
N ALA A 535 -53.81 -31.98 -3.70
CA ALA A 535 -54.81 -31.02 -3.26
C ALA A 535 -54.39 -30.27 -1.99
N GLY A 536 -53.53 -30.89 -1.16
CA GLY A 536 -52.96 -30.23 0.02
C GLY A 536 -52.08 -31.14 0.86
N ILE A 537 -51.29 -30.54 1.75
CA ILE A 537 -50.50 -31.25 2.75
C ILE A 537 -50.80 -30.66 4.14
N ALA A 538 -51.01 -31.53 5.12
CA ALA A 538 -51.21 -31.16 6.52
C ALA A 538 -50.13 -31.79 7.42
N LEU A 539 -49.57 -30.98 8.32
CA LEU A 539 -48.62 -31.43 9.33
C LEU A 539 -49.32 -31.63 10.68
N ASN A 540 -49.00 -32.72 11.39
CA ASN A 540 -49.52 -32.96 12.73
C ASN A 540 -48.88 -32.04 13.81
N LYS A 541 -47.72 -31.46 13.50
CA LYS A 541 -46.94 -30.59 14.37
C LYS A 541 -46.32 -29.48 13.53
N SER A 542 -46.34 -28.26 14.06
CA SER A 542 -45.63 -27.14 13.45
C SER A 542 -44.11 -27.37 13.51
N PRO A 543 -43.37 -26.98 12.45
CA PRO A 543 -41.92 -26.96 12.47
C PRO A 543 -41.42 -25.93 13.50
N ASN A 544 -40.12 -25.98 13.80
CA ASN A 544 -39.49 -24.95 14.62
C ASN A 544 -39.58 -23.59 13.93
N GLU A 545 -39.86 -22.50 14.67
CA GLU A 545 -40.02 -21.15 14.09
C GLU A 545 -38.83 -20.69 13.24
N ARG A 546 -37.61 -21.12 13.59
CA ARG A 546 -36.39 -20.79 12.85
C ARG A 546 -36.27 -21.53 11.51
N TYR A 547 -36.87 -22.72 11.41
CA TYR A 547 -36.74 -23.63 10.27
C TYR A 547 -38.13 -24.06 9.79
N LYS A 548 -39.02 -23.07 9.57
CA LYS A 548 -40.42 -23.32 9.24
C LYS A 548 -40.73 -23.38 7.75
N GLY A 549 -39.76 -23.05 6.90
CA GLY A 549 -39.95 -22.90 5.46
C GLY A 549 -41.23 -22.14 5.12
N HIS A 550 -41.97 -22.63 4.12
CA HIS A 550 -43.32 -22.19 3.76
C HIS A 550 -44.41 -23.01 4.47
N GLY A 551 -44.11 -23.60 5.63
CA GLY A 551 -44.99 -24.52 6.33
C GLY A 551 -45.18 -25.81 5.56
N ALA A 552 -46.37 -26.41 5.62
CA ALA A 552 -46.66 -27.70 4.99
C ALA A 552 -46.47 -27.68 3.45
N ALA A 553 -46.62 -26.51 2.81
CA ALA A 553 -46.41 -26.33 1.38
C ALA A 553 -44.96 -26.57 0.94
N THR A 554 -43.99 -26.46 1.86
CA THR A 554 -42.59 -26.79 1.57
C THR A 554 -42.46 -28.23 1.07
N LEU A 555 -43.28 -29.15 1.57
CA LEU A 555 -43.20 -30.58 1.23
C LEU A 555 -43.73 -30.95 -0.16
N ASN A 556 -44.19 -29.97 -0.95
CA ASN A 556 -44.69 -30.17 -2.31
C ASN A 556 -44.48 -28.96 -3.22
N ASP A 557 -43.47 -28.14 -2.96
CA ASP A 557 -43.19 -26.96 -3.78
C ASP A 557 -42.23 -27.26 -4.94
N LEU A 558 -41.79 -28.53 -5.06
CA LEU A 558 -40.86 -29.02 -6.07
C LEU A 558 -39.51 -28.29 -6.00
N LYS A 559 -39.07 -27.88 -4.81
CA LYS A 559 -37.75 -27.29 -4.58
C LYS A 559 -36.96 -28.12 -3.58
N ARG A 560 -35.71 -28.39 -3.93
CA ARG A 560 -34.78 -29.04 -3.00
C ARG A 560 -34.19 -28.04 -2.03
N GLY A 561 -33.98 -28.51 -0.81
CA GLY A 561 -33.10 -27.81 0.11
C GLY A 561 -31.63 -28.02 -0.26
N SER A 562 -30.80 -27.02 0.05
CA SER A 562 -29.36 -27.06 -0.15
C SER A 562 -28.63 -27.59 1.09
N THR A 563 -27.30 -27.76 1.00
CA THR A 563 -26.46 -28.05 2.17
C THR A 563 -26.42 -26.89 3.17
N ASN A 564 -26.79 -25.68 2.74
CA ASN A 564 -27.08 -24.58 3.64
C ASN A 564 -28.51 -24.73 4.19
N PHE A 565 -28.64 -25.43 5.30
CA PHE A 565 -29.93 -25.78 5.91
C PHE A 565 -30.76 -24.61 6.45
N VAL A 566 -30.29 -23.36 6.29
CA VAL A 566 -31.04 -22.15 6.63
C VAL A 566 -31.54 -21.39 5.40
N ASP A 567 -31.50 -22.01 4.23
CA ASP A 567 -31.97 -21.44 2.95
C ASP A 567 -33.50 -21.22 2.84
N GLY A 568 -34.26 -21.72 3.82
CA GLY A 568 -35.72 -21.59 3.85
C GLY A 568 -36.48 -22.70 3.11
N ASN A 569 -35.78 -23.68 2.54
CA ASN A 569 -36.38 -24.82 1.81
C ASN A 569 -36.50 -26.08 2.69
N TRP A 570 -36.10 -26.01 3.96
CA TRP A 570 -36.17 -27.11 4.90
C TRP A 570 -37.19 -26.87 6.02
N LEU A 571 -37.90 -27.93 6.42
CA LEU A 571 -38.67 -27.99 7.66
C LEU A 571 -37.85 -28.69 8.76
N GLY A 572 -37.52 -27.94 9.82
CA GLY A 572 -36.72 -28.44 10.93
C GLY A 572 -37.53 -28.78 12.18
N PHE A 573 -37.26 -29.95 12.76
CA PHE A 573 -37.96 -30.47 13.94
C PHE A 573 -36.97 -30.99 14.99
N GLU A 574 -37.05 -30.47 16.20
CA GLU A 574 -36.13 -30.82 17.29
C GLU A 574 -36.76 -31.86 18.24
N GLY A 575 -36.04 -32.97 18.44
CA GLY A 575 -36.33 -33.99 19.45
C GLY A 575 -37.69 -34.68 19.27
N ARG A 576 -38.21 -34.74 18.05
CA ARG A 576 -39.54 -35.28 17.75
C ARG A 576 -39.63 -35.90 16.37
N HIS A 577 -40.53 -36.86 16.21
CA HIS A 577 -40.97 -37.34 14.90
C HIS A 577 -41.95 -36.35 14.27
N ILE A 578 -42.18 -36.49 12.96
CA ILE A 578 -43.18 -35.72 12.24
C ILE A 578 -44.12 -36.63 11.49
N THR A 579 -45.34 -36.14 11.27
CA THR A 579 -46.30 -36.81 10.41
C THR A 579 -46.92 -35.80 9.45
N ALA A 580 -46.75 -36.05 8.15
CA ALA A 580 -47.39 -35.31 7.08
C ALA A 580 -48.53 -36.16 6.50
N THR A 581 -49.67 -35.54 6.21
CA THR A 581 -50.77 -36.16 5.46
C THR A 581 -50.92 -35.41 4.15
N VAL A 582 -50.63 -36.09 3.05
CA VAL A 582 -50.80 -35.61 1.68
C VAL A 582 -52.20 -36.00 1.20
N GLU A 583 -52.96 -35.04 0.68
CA GLU A 583 -54.22 -35.27 -0.03
C GLU A 583 -53.97 -35.17 -1.54
N LEU A 584 -54.33 -36.21 -2.27
CA LEU A 584 -54.28 -36.25 -3.73
C LEU A 584 -55.56 -35.65 -4.32
N GLY A 585 -55.46 -35.03 -5.50
CA GLY A 585 -56.61 -34.45 -6.19
C GLY A 585 -57.72 -35.46 -6.49
N LYS A 586 -57.37 -36.74 -6.69
CA LYS A 586 -58.30 -37.86 -6.88
C LYS A 586 -57.72 -39.14 -6.29
N LYS A 587 -58.49 -40.24 -6.35
CA LYS A 587 -58.00 -41.56 -5.95
C LYS A 587 -56.98 -42.05 -6.96
N GLU A 588 -55.79 -42.40 -6.48
CA GLU A 588 -54.66 -42.83 -7.28
C GLU A 588 -54.00 -44.09 -6.68
N THR A 589 -53.30 -44.85 -7.52
CA THR A 589 -52.53 -46.02 -7.07
C THR A 589 -51.10 -45.62 -6.74
N ILE A 590 -50.73 -45.64 -5.46
CA ILE A 590 -49.39 -45.29 -4.99
C ILE A 590 -48.57 -46.56 -4.75
N SER A 591 -47.30 -46.52 -5.15
CA SER A 591 -46.33 -47.61 -5.05
C SER A 591 -45.01 -47.18 -4.38
N THR A 592 -44.70 -45.89 -4.40
CA THR A 592 -43.51 -45.35 -3.71
C THR A 592 -43.82 -44.02 -3.01
N VAL A 593 -43.23 -43.86 -1.83
CA VAL A 593 -43.19 -42.59 -1.09
C VAL A 593 -41.74 -42.18 -0.89
N SER A 594 -41.31 -41.11 -1.54
CA SER A 594 -39.97 -40.56 -1.41
C SER A 594 -39.98 -39.37 -0.46
N VAL A 595 -39.06 -39.34 0.50
CA VAL A 595 -38.94 -38.22 1.45
C VAL A 595 -37.53 -37.65 1.39
N GLY A 596 -37.42 -36.36 1.08
CA GLY A 596 -36.15 -35.65 1.02
C GLY A 596 -35.70 -35.21 2.41
N THR A 597 -34.42 -35.44 2.72
CA THR A 597 -33.89 -35.29 4.09
C THR A 597 -32.45 -34.84 4.08
N LEU A 598 -32.04 -34.16 5.15
CA LEU A 598 -30.68 -33.68 5.36
C LEU A 598 -30.01 -34.41 6.54
N SER A 599 -28.71 -34.65 6.42
CA SER A 599 -27.82 -34.97 7.52
C SER A 599 -26.69 -33.93 7.62
N SER A 600 -26.40 -33.52 8.85
CA SER A 600 -25.24 -32.70 9.24
C SER A 600 -24.93 -33.02 10.70
N PRO A 601 -24.19 -34.10 10.99
CA PRO A 601 -24.04 -34.61 12.34
C PRO A 601 -23.41 -33.60 13.31
N GLU A 602 -22.45 -32.78 12.86
CA GLU A 602 -21.86 -31.71 13.67
C GLU A 602 -22.88 -30.65 14.13
N LYS A 603 -23.94 -30.45 13.34
CA LYS A 603 -25.04 -29.52 13.65
C LYS A 603 -26.24 -30.23 14.30
N TRP A 604 -26.03 -31.49 14.70
CA TRP A 604 -26.99 -32.33 15.40
C TRP A 604 -28.20 -32.71 14.53
N ILE A 605 -28.06 -32.56 13.20
CA ILE A 605 -29.05 -32.95 12.19
C ILE A 605 -28.71 -34.35 11.70
N PHE A 606 -29.64 -35.28 11.80
CA PHE A 606 -29.41 -36.67 11.40
C PHE A 606 -30.48 -37.12 10.42
N TYR A 607 -30.11 -38.09 9.58
CA TYR A 607 -31.11 -38.79 8.77
C TYR A 607 -32.19 -39.46 9.65
N PRO A 608 -33.40 -39.69 9.10
CA PRO A 608 -34.42 -40.46 9.79
C PRO A 608 -33.94 -41.87 10.15
N THR A 609 -34.49 -42.42 11.22
CA THR A 609 -34.32 -43.82 11.64
C THR A 609 -35.38 -44.75 11.05
N GLY A 610 -36.31 -44.19 10.28
CA GLY A 610 -37.34 -44.96 9.59
C GLY A 610 -38.56 -44.14 9.20
N PHE A 611 -39.47 -44.82 8.53
CA PHE A 611 -40.73 -44.27 8.04
C PHE A 611 -41.86 -45.24 8.31
N ASN A 612 -43.03 -44.71 8.63
CA ASN A 612 -44.28 -45.46 8.57
C ASN A 612 -45.20 -44.78 7.55
N VAL A 613 -45.82 -45.56 6.68
CA VAL A 613 -46.73 -45.07 5.63
C VAL A 613 -48.10 -45.66 5.85
N TRP A 614 -49.12 -44.81 5.89
CA TRP A 614 -50.53 -45.19 5.91
C TRP A 614 -51.26 -44.59 4.71
N THR A 615 -52.29 -45.27 4.25
CA THR A 615 -53.15 -44.80 3.16
C THR A 615 -54.61 -44.78 3.59
N SER A 616 -55.38 -43.86 3.03
CA SER A 616 -56.83 -43.78 3.21
C SER A 616 -57.51 -43.32 1.92
N THR A 617 -58.74 -43.77 1.68
CA THR A 617 -59.57 -43.31 0.56
C THR A 617 -60.60 -42.24 0.96
N ASN A 618 -60.83 -42.06 2.27
CA ASN A 618 -61.87 -41.17 2.81
C ASN A 618 -61.32 -40.10 3.79
N GLY A 619 -60.05 -40.18 4.18
CA GLY A 619 -59.40 -39.20 5.05
C GLY A 619 -59.62 -39.42 6.54
N THR A 620 -60.38 -40.46 6.93
CA THR A 620 -60.61 -40.84 8.33
C THR A 620 -60.01 -42.20 8.66
N ASP A 621 -60.19 -43.19 7.78
CA ASP A 621 -59.75 -44.56 8.01
C ASP A 621 -58.37 -44.80 7.38
N PHE A 622 -57.31 -44.66 8.17
CA PHE A 622 -55.93 -44.87 7.73
C PHE A 622 -55.45 -46.30 8.00
N LYS A 623 -55.01 -46.99 6.95
CA LYS A 623 -54.40 -48.33 7.05
C LYS A 623 -52.89 -48.23 6.88
N LEU A 624 -52.13 -48.85 7.79
CA LEU A 624 -50.68 -48.91 7.70
C LEU A 624 -50.30 -49.87 6.57
N VAL A 625 -49.58 -49.36 5.56
CA VAL A 625 -49.15 -50.15 4.39
C VAL A 625 -47.67 -50.50 4.44
N LYS A 626 -46.86 -49.74 5.18
CA LYS A 626 -45.41 -50.01 5.29
C LYS A 626 -44.82 -49.48 6.58
N ARG A 627 -43.92 -50.29 7.16
CA ARG A 627 -42.88 -49.83 8.11
C ARG A 627 -41.53 -50.02 7.43
N HIS A 628 -40.75 -48.96 7.31
CA HIS A 628 -39.40 -48.98 6.75
C HIS A 628 -38.42 -48.51 7.81
N LYS A 629 -37.38 -49.28 8.09
CA LYS A 629 -36.37 -48.93 9.09
C LYS A 629 -35.12 -48.44 8.38
N VAL A 630 -34.64 -47.27 8.78
CA VAL A 630 -33.34 -46.74 8.37
C VAL A 630 -32.39 -46.91 9.56
N GLY A 631 -31.20 -47.45 9.31
CA GLY A 631 -30.19 -47.59 10.38
C GLY A 631 -29.83 -46.24 10.98
N THR A 632 -29.25 -46.25 12.18
CA THR A 632 -28.65 -45.02 12.73
C THR A 632 -27.40 -44.69 11.96
N GLU A 633 -27.16 -43.40 11.76
CA GLU A 633 -25.99 -42.93 11.05
C GLU A 633 -24.69 -43.28 11.81
N LYS A 634 -23.63 -43.58 11.06
CA LYS A 634 -22.29 -43.76 11.61
C LYS A 634 -21.59 -42.40 11.72
N ILE A 635 -20.54 -42.34 12.55
CA ILE A 635 -19.71 -41.15 12.72
C ILE A 635 -19.27 -40.60 11.36
N ASN A 636 -19.64 -39.35 11.07
CA ASN A 636 -19.18 -38.60 9.92
C ASN A 636 -19.37 -37.09 10.19
N THR A 637 -18.69 -36.24 9.41
CA THR A 637 -18.75 -34.77 9.53
C THR A 637 -19.36 -34.10 8.29
N LEU A 638 -19.86 -34.90 7.35
CA LEU A 638 -20.29 -34.39 6.05
C LEU A 638 -21.73 -33.89 6.14
N THR A 639 -21.99 -32.75 5.51
CA THR A 639 -23.36 -32.25 5.31
C THR A 639 -23.84 -32.74 3.96
N ARG A 640 -24.88 -33.58 3.95
CA ARG A 640 -25.41 -34.20 2.74
C ARG A 640 -26.92 -34.34 2.84
N PHE A 641 -27.61 -34.20 1.73
CA PHE A 641 -29.04 -34.48 1.65
C PHE A 641 -29.31 -35.57 0.62
N ARG A 642 -30.43 -36.29 0.79
CA ARG A 642 -30.89 -37.31 -0.16
C ARG A 642 -32.37 -37.59 0.02
N PHE A 643 -32.98 -38.25 -0.96
CA PHE A 643 -34.26 -38.90 -0.76
C PHE A 643 -34.11 -40.29 -0.11
N PHE A 644 -35.14 -40.67 0.63
CA PHE A 644 -35.38 -42.03 1.04
C PHE A 644 -36.63 -42.56 0.34
N ASP A 645 -36.46 -43.57 -0.50
CA ASP A 645 -37.54 -44.17 -1.28
C ASP A 645 -38.18 -45.34 -0.54
N VAL A 646 -39.37 -45.10 0.02
CA VAL A 646 -40.16 -46.09 0.74
C VAL A 646 -41.12 -46.79 -0.22
N HIS A 647 -40.71 -47.97 -0.67
CA HIS A 647 -41.51 -48.81 -1.56
C HIS A 647 -42.64 -49.52 -0.79
N ILE A 648 -43.87 -49.37 -1.30
CA ILE A 648 -45.10 -49.94 -0.76
C ILE A 648 -45.78 -50.83 -1.80
N PRO A 649 -46.59 -51.83 -1.40
CA PRO A 649 -47.45 -52.53 -2.35
C PRO A 649 -48.36 -51.53 -3.06
N PRO A 650 -48.58 -51.64 -4.40
CA PRO A 650 -49.47 -50.75 -5.13
C PRO A 650 -50.84 -50.65 -4.46
N THR A 651 -51.18 -49.47 -3.95
CA THR A 651 -52.36 -49.26 -3.09
C THR A 651 -53.16 -48.07 -3.58
N GLN A 652 -54.48 -48.23 -3.80
CA GLN A 652 -55.36 -47.10 -4.07
C GLN A 652 -55.54 -46.22 -2.83
N ALA A 653 -55.25 -44.93 -2.96
CA ALA A 653 -55.36 -43.95 -1.90
C ALA A 653 -55.84 -42.59 -2.44
N LYS A 654 -56.55 -41.83 -1.59
CA LYS A 654 -56.72 -40.38 -1.77
C LYS A 654 -55.85 -39.60 -0.77
N TYR A 655 -55.57 -40.18 0.39
CA TYR A 655 -54.73 -39.60 1.43
C TYR A 655 -53.56 -40.53 1.74
N VAL A 656 -52.35 -39.99 1.77
CA VAL A 656 -51.14 -40.70 2.17
C VAL A 656 -50.56 -40.00 3.39
N ARG A 657 -50.46 -40.74 4.49
CA ARG A 657 -49.87 -40.25 5.74
C ARG A 657 -48.49 -40.87 5.91
N VAL A 658 -47.49 -40.02 6.13
CA VAL A 658 -46.08 -40.41 6.26
C VAL A 658 -45.57 -39.92 7.60
N GLU A 659 -45.20 -40.85 8.48
CA GLU A 659 -44.45 -40.53 9.69
C GLU A 659 -42.96 -40.69 9.42
N VAL A 660 -42.19 -39.62 9.61
CA VAL A 660 -40.73 -39.62 9.49
C VAL A 660 -40.14 -39.67 10.90
N LYS A 661 -39.38 -40.73 11.19
CA LYS A 661 -38.88 -40.99 12.54
C LYS A 661 -37.52 -40.35 12.75
N SER A 662 -37.49 -39.23 13.48
CA SER A 662 -36.25 -38.68 14.05
C SER A 662 -35.52 -39.68 14.97
N GLN A 663 -34.20 -39.54 15.06
CA GLN A 663 -33.39 -40.21 16.10
C GLN A 663 -33.70 -39.72 17.52
N LEU A 664 -34.41 -38.58 17.66
CA LEU A 664 -34.80 -37.90 18.89
C LEU A 664 -33.64 -37.33 19.71
N LYS A 665 -32.56 -38.09 19.86
CA LYS A 665 -31.38 -37.71 20.64
C LYS A 665 -30.09 -37.94 19.85
N ASN A 666 -29.09 -37.13 20.18
CA ASN A 666 -27.74 -37.28 19.69
C ASN A 666 -27.16 -38.64 20.15
N PRO A 667 -26.45 -39.36 19.26
CA PRO A 667 -25.90 -40.69 19.56
C PRO A 667 -24.71 -40.59 20.54
N SER A 668 -24.29 -41.72 21.10
CA SER A 668 -23.22 -41.77 22.12
C SER A 668 -21.87 -41.24 21.63
N TRP A 669 -21.60 -41.34 20.32
CA TRP A 669 -20.36 -40.88 19.71
C TRP A 669 -20.35 -39.38 19.37
N HIS A 670 -21.49 -38.71 19.46
CA HIS A 670 -21.59 -37.28 19.14
C HIS A 670 -21.01 -36.43 20.28
N PRO A 671 -20.38 -35.26 20.02
CA PRO A 671 -19.77 -34.43 21.08
C PRO A 671 -20.71 -34.01 22.22
N ASN A 672 -22.02 -33.97 21.95
CA ASN A 672 -23.06 -33.79 22.97
C ASN A 672 -24.05 -34.98 22.97
N PRO A 673 -23.72 -36.12 23.61
CA PRO A 673 -24.59 -37.29 23.67
C PRO A 673 -25.90 -37.02 24.41
N GLY A 674 -27.01 -37.59 23.94
CA GLY A 674 -28.31 -37.51 24.64
C GLY A 674 -29.06 -36.18 24.53
N GLY A 675 -28.41 -35.11 24.05
CA GLY A 675 -29.07 -33.87 23.64
C GLY A 675 -30.12 -34.11 22.54
N LYS A 676 -31.09 -33.21 22.37
CA LYS A 676 -32.13 -33.36 21.33
C LYS A 676 -31.50 -33.22 19.95
N SER A 677 -31.86 -34.13 19.03
CA SER A 677 -31.42 -34.06 17.65
C SER A 677 -32.45 -33.38 16.74
N TRP A 678 -31.97 -32.87 15.62
CA TRP A 678 -32.79 -32.27 14.57
C TRP A 678 -33.13 -33.29 13.48
N LEU A 679 -34.34 -33.18 12.95
CA LEU A 679 -34.82 -33.83 11.73
C LEU A 679 -35.19 -32.74 10.73
N PHE A 680 -34.65 -32.81 9.52
CA PHE A 680 -34.89 -31.86 8.44
C PHE A 680 -35.51 -32.58 7.23
N VAL A 681 -36.57 -31.99 6.68
CA VAL A 681 -37.35 -32.55 5.56
C VAL A 681 -37.69 -31.43 4.57
N ASP A 682 -37.41 -31.60 3.29
CA ASP A 682 -37.71 -30.62 2.24
C ASP A 682 -38.94 -31.06 1.41
N GLU A 683 -38.98 -32.29 0.89
CA GLU A 683 -40.03 -32.71 -0.06
C GLU A 683 -40.63 -34.11 0.23
N ILE A 684 -41.91 -34.32 -0.13
CA ILE A 684 -42.55 -35.64 -0.21
C ILE A 684 -43.09 -35.91 -1.62
N VAL A 685 -42.53 -36.92 -2.30
CA VAL A 685 -42.94 -37.31 -3.66
C VAL A 685 -43.64 -38.67 -3.66
N LEU A 686 -44.76 -38.76 -4.38
CA LEU A 686 -45.59 -39.97 -4.50
C LEU A 686 -45.63 -40.45 -5.97
N ASN A 687 -45.42 -41.76 -6.18
CA ASN A 687 -45.45 -42.41 -7.51
C ASN A 687 -46.23 -43.72 -7.54
#